data_AF-A0A2E8EA92-F1
#
_entry.id   AF-A0A2E8EA92-F1
#
_cell.length_a   1.000
_cell.length_b   1.000
_cell.length_c   1.000
_cell.angle_alpha   90.00
_cell.angle_beta   90.00
_cell.angle_gamma   90.00
#
_symmetry.space_group_name_H-M   'P 1'
#
loop_
_entity.id
_entity.type
_entity.pdbx_description
1 polymer ?
#
loop_
_entity_poly.entity_id
_entity_poly.type
_entity_poly.pdbx_seq_one_letter_code
_entity_poly.pdbx_strand_id
1 'polypeptide(L)'
;MPRWLQAMVGVALCVQTAGLAAERPASVRLVDVTSESTAASQSVFITATGHAAYTSHQPDPLTVLITLRDVAAGDVSSRLRPAPDDPVGTLEVLDSVDDNGNQVAQVRIGLRQATTYEVRSRQETIQVRFARFVPLAAEPVKAASVPPVADRGRPATAILSVETAVESHFVSVTLRGNGVLSPARILEAEHLPPRLVFDFPRLMAEAALVTRVEIDPVKQVRVAANSPELTRVVLDLMRPAVYYIDDQEPNARSLRVVFPRGRAADAATGSGIDSAAGSAGRWGELDAIGSSRSALALESTPAARLAPSAAPFRVEASPALPSLGGVIPVLDLASTPVERLGPWTAPFRVEASPEIPSMAGAVMALVLDPAASPLALPAPPAVPTDESAPEATLVAASRQTEQYLPLRGGGGASGGSAPRTVMQFPGQTAGGQQEFTGDPISMNFQNADLRAVLRVFADDRGLNIVIDPSVQGEVNVALTEVPWDQAFDIILRTNGLDYEVNGTVVRIASVQRFRDEAQARRELQEQATLAGSKQVYTRALNYASAEDVEQLIRSGNLLSEVGDVFTDARTNTLVITELQDRLATLSDLLDTLDRAEPQVEIEARIVQAGHDSARALGVQWGVTGRAAQEIGNSLPFSFPNRGAITGRAGGPDGQGPSGLDSRALPDENAATAVNLGVSAATSALGLTMGSVNGSLNLDLALSALESEGELSIISSPRVTTQNNVEASILQGDQIPYQTVANNTVTVQFKEAALTLLVTPQITNANTVIMAVDLENSFADFGRALGDPPIPSIVTQRARTTIQVADGETTVIGGIYENTQSERNNRTPMLHRIPLLGWLFKSTDRTESADELMIFLTPRIVR
;
A
#
# COMPACT_ATOMS: atom_id res chain seq x y z
N MET A 1 1.66 -33.79 -63.34
CA MET A 1 1.49 -35.18 -62.84
C MET A 1 0.01 -35.44 -62.56
N PRO A 2 -0.48 -36.70 -62.52
CA PRO A 2 -1.85 -37.01 -62.94
C PRO A 2 -2.89 -37.31 -61.85
N ARG A 3 -4.13 -36.91 -62.14
CA ARG A 3 -5.47 -37.52 -61.89
C ARG A 3 -5.62 -38.83 -61.05
N TRP A 4 -5.12 -38.93 -59.80
CA TRP A 4 -5.47 -40.05 -58.90
C TRP A 4 -6.14 -39.68 -57.57
N LEU A 5 -6.38 -38.40 -57.27
CA LEU A 5 -6.89 -37.94 -55.96
C LEU A 5 -8.39 -37.56 -55.89
N GLN A 6 -9.20 -37.86 -56.91
CA GLN A 6 -10.63 -37.48 -56.97
C GLN A 6 -11.63 -38.64 -56.70
N ALA A 7 -11.17 -39.73 -56.10
CA ALA A 7 -11.98 -40.94 -55.90
C ALA A 7 -12.12 -41.35 -54.41
N MET A 8 -12.60 -40.45 -53.55
CA MET A 8 -13.21 -40.84 -52.26
C MET A 8 -14.11 -39.74 -51.64
N VAL A 9 -15.11 -39.28 -52.40
CA VAL A 9 -16.25 -38.52 -51.85
C VAL A 9 -17.54 -39.12 -52.42
N GLY A 10 -18.44 -39.58 -51.55
CA GLY A 10 -19.84 -39.87 -51.90
C GLY A 10 -20.24 -41.34 -52.00
N VAL A 11 -20.37 -42.03 -50.86
CA VAL A 11 -21.44 -43.01 -50.65
C VAL A 11 -22.03 -42.80 -49.25
N ALA A 12 -23.31 -42.47 -49.19
CA ALA A 12 -24.10 -42.45 -47.97
C ALA A 12 -25.47 -43.09 -48.26
N LEU A 13 -25.84 -44.15 -47.53
CA LEU A 13 -27.08 -44.23 -46.74
C LEU A 13 -27.24 -45.56 -45.97
N CYS A 14 -27.99 -45.49 -44.87
CA CYS A 14 -28.72 -46.57 -44.20
C CYS A 14 -27.96 -47.73 -43.51
N VAL A 15 -27.60 -47.53 -42.22
CA VAL A 15 -27.87 -48.51 -41.14
C VAL A 15 -28.44 -47.74 -39.92
N GLN A 16 -29.18 -48.46 -39.06
CA GLN A 16 -30.09 -47.94 -38.03
C GLN A 16 -29.42 -47.23 -36.84
N THR A 17 -30.24 -46.39 -36.17
CA THR A 17 -29.96 -45.79 -34.87
C THR A 17 -29.90 -46.84 -33.76
N ALA A 18 -28.72 -47.06 -33.19
CA ALA A 18 -28.53 -47.60 -31.85
C ALA A 18 -27.45 -46.77 -31.16
N GLY A 19 -27.79 -46.16 -30.02
CA GLY A 19 -26.86 -45.30 -29.28
C GLY A 19 -25.80 -46.12 -28.56
N LEU A 20 -24.62 -46.22 -29.14
CA LEU A 20 -23.39 -46.64 -28.47
C LEU A 20 -22.38 -45.50 -28.64
N ALA A 21 -22.03 -44.86 -27.54
CA ALA A 21 -20.94 -43.89 -27.53
C ALA A 21 -19.63 -44.67 -27.78
N ALA A 22 -18.95 -44.36 -28.88
CA ALA A 22 -17.66 -44.96 -29.18
C ALA A 22 -16.58 -44.28 -28.34
N GLU A 23 -16.01 -45.03 -27.39
CA GLU A 23 -14.88 -44.59 -26.57
C GLU A 23 -13.69 -44.21 -27.46
N ARG A 24 -13.15 -43.00 -27.26
CA ARG A 24 -11.82 -42.66 -27.77
C ARG A 24 -10.80 -43.26 -26.80
N PRO A 25 -9.88 -44.14 -27.24
CA PRO A 25 -8.84 -44.65 -26.36
C PRO A 25 -7.87 -43.51 -26.00
N ALA A 26 -7.64 -43.31 -24.70
CA ALA A 26 -6.63 -42.36 -24.22
C ALA A 26 -5.23 -42.75 -24.73
N SER A 27 -4.44 -41.75 -25.16
CA SER A 27 -3.09 -41.97 -25.69
C SER A 27 -2.04 -42.23 -24.59
N VAL A 28 -2.36 -41.87 -23.34
CA VAL A 28 -1.52 -42.10 -22.17
C VAL A 28 -2.31 -42.94 -21.18
N ARG A 29 -1.65 -43.90 -20.52
CA ARG A 29 -2.24 -44.69 -19.44
C ARG A 29 -1.40 -44.61 -18.19
N LEU A 30 -2.04 -44.74 -17.05
CA LEU A 30 -1.35 -44.89 -15.76
C LEU A 30 -0.59 -46.24 -15.72
N VAL A 31 0.61 -46.25 -15.13
CA VAL A 31 1.52 -47.41 -15.08
C VAL A 31 1.66 -47.95 -13.67
N ASP A 32 1.97 -47.08 -12.71
CA ASP A 32 2.16 -47.46 -11.30
C ASP A 32 1.85 -46.27 -10.38
N VAL A 33 1.41 -46.55 -9.15
CA VAL A 33 1.34 -45.55 -8.08
C VAL A 33 1.91 -46.13 -6.79
N THR A 34 3.05 -45.60 -6.37
CA THR A 34 3.82 -46.11 -5.24
C THR A 34 4.10 -45.03 -4.20
N SER A 35 4.30 -45.43 -2.94
CA SER A 35 4.78 -44.52 -1.90
C SER A 35 6.18 -44.92 -1.42
N GLU A 36 7.08 -43.95 -1.32
CA GLU A 36 8.37 -44.08 -0.64
C GLU A 36 8.41 -43.17 0.59
N SER A 37 8.95 -43.64 1.71
CA SER A 37 9.07 -42.83 2.93
C SER A 37 10.54 -42.68 3.34
N THR A 38 10.94 -41.44 3.63
CA THR A 38 12.26 -41.10 4.19
C THR A 38 12.09 -40.61 5.64
N ALA A 39 13.19 -40.37 6.35
CA ALA A 39 13.14 -39.94 7.74
C ALA A 39 12.30 -38.65 7.96
N ALA A 40 12.30 -37.73 7.00
CA ALA A 40 11.71 -36.39 7.12
C ALA A 40 10.48 -36.14 6.22
N SER A 41 10.17 -37.02 5.26
CA SER A 41 9.04 -36.83 4.34
C SER A 41 8.65 -38.11 3.63
N GLN A 42 7.37 -38.25 3.31
CA GLN A 42 6.86 -39.33 2.46
C GLN A 42 6.53 -38.79 1.07
N SER A 43 6.91 -39.50 0.02
CA SER A 43 6.59 -39.15 -1.38
C SER A 43 5.71 -40.21 -2.01
N VAL A 44 4.70 -39.78 -2.76
CA VAL A 44 3.90 -40.61 -3.65
C VAL A 44 4.37 -40.36 -5.08
N PHE A 45 4.74 -41.42 -5.79
CA PHE A 45 5.15 -41.37 -7.19
C PHE A 45 4.03 -41.96 -8.06
N ILE A 46 3.52 -41.15 -8.98
CA ILE A 46 2.49 -41.49 -9.95
C ILE A 46 3.17 -41.55 -11.32
N THR A 47 3.28 -42.73 -11.92
CA THR A 47 3.96 -42.93 -13.21
C THR A 47 2.94 -43.26 -14.30
N ALA A 48 3.09 -42.64 -15.47
CA ALA A 48 2.27 -42.87 -16.67
C ALA A 48 3.15 -43.29 -17.87
N THR A 49 2.55 -43.70 -19.00
CA THR A 49 3.30 -44.08 -20.22
C THR A 49 3.78 -42.90 -21.08
N GLY A 50 3.83 -41.71 -20.50
CA GLY A 50 4.09 -40.45 -21.21
C GLY A 50 3.79 -39.26 -20.30
N HIS A 51 4.15 -38.05 -20.75
CA HIS A 51 3.91 -36.84 -19.98
C HIS A 51 2.41 -36.55 -19.83
N ALA A 52 1.92 -36.51 -18.59
CA ALA A 52 0.52 -36.25 -18.26
C ALA A 52 0.34 -34.82 -17.72
N ALA A 53 -0.64 -34.08 -18.26
CA ALA A 53 -1.09 -32.83 -17.67
C ALA A 53 -1.93 -33.14 -16.41
N TYR A 54 -1.64 -32.45 -15.30
CA TYR A 54 -2.30 -32.71 -14.02
C TYR A 54 -2.80 -31.42 -13.36
N THR A 55 -3.83 -31.55 -12.54
CA THR A 55 -4.23 -30.54 -11.55
C THR A 55 -4.22 -31.15 -10.16
N SER A 56 -3.75 -30.40 -9.17
CA SER A 56 -3.75 -30.81 -7.76
C SER A 56 -4.72 -29.95 -6.97
N HIS A 57 -5.61 -30.58 -6.21
CA HIS A 57 -6.57 -29.89 -5.36
C HIS A 57 -6.71 -30.61 -4.01
N GLN A 58 -6.78 -29.85 -2.92
CA GLN A 58 -7.00 -30.38 -1.57
C GLN A 58 -8.41 -29.97 -1.11
N PRO A 59 -9.47 -30.76 -1.42
CA PRO A 59 -10.85 -30.41 -1.06
C PRO A 59 -11.11 -30.40 0.45
N ASP A 60 -10.33 -31.16 1.21
CA ASP A 60 -10.37 -31.21 2.67
C ASP A 60 -8.94 -31.40 3.21
N PRO A 61 -8.63 -30.98 4.46
CA PRO A 61 -7.26 -31.03 4.98
C PRO A 61 -6.67 -32.45 5.11
N LEU A 62 -7.47 -33.51 4.91
CA LEU A 62 -7.06 -34.92 4.95
C LEU A 62 -7.14 -35.63 3.60
N THR A 63 -7.45 -34.94 2.48
CA THR A 63 -7.52 -35.56 1.15
C THR A 63 -6.83 -34.66 0.12
N VAL A 64 -5.83 -35.19 -0.59
CA VAL A 64 -5.27 -34.57 -1.80
C VAL A 64 -5.73 -35.34 -3.03
N LEU A 65 -6.28 -34.64 -4.02
CA LEU A 65 -6.69 -35.18 -5.31
C LEU A 65 -5.71 -34.70 -6.38
N ILE A 66 -5.10 -35.64 -7.11
CA ILE A 66 -4.34 -35.38 -8.33
C ILE A 66 -5.17 -35.89 -9.52
N THR A 67 -5.56 -34.98 -10.40
CA THR A 67 -6.46 -35.26 -11.53
C THR A 67 -5.65 -35.17 -12.82
N LEU A 68 -5.59 -36.26 -13.61
CA LEU A 68 -4.71 -36.43 -14.77
C LEU A 68 -5.54 -36.41 -16.06
N ARG A 69 -5.35 -35.38 -16.89
CA ARG A 69 -6.15 -35.17 -18.10
C ARG A 69 -5.67 -36.06 -19.25
N ASP A 70 -6.61 -36.64 -19.99
CA ASP A 70 -6.35 -37.51 -21.16
C ASP A 70 -5.50 -38.75 -20.82
N VAL A 71 -5.58 -39.20 -19.56
CA VAL A 71 -4.94 -40.42 -19.05
C VAL A 71 -6.01 -41.42 -18.61
N ALA A 72 -5.98 -42.63 -19.15
CA ALA A 72 -6.84 -43.72 -18.68
C ALA A 72 -6.29 -44.35 -17.39
N ALA A 73 -7.15 -44.54 -16.39
CA ALA A 73 -6.84 -45.36 -15.21
C ALA A 73 -7.04 -46.85 -15.56
N GLY A 74 -5.98 -47.49 -16.06
CA GLY A 74 -5.97 -48.95 -16.22
C GLY A 74 -5.96 -49.69 -14.88
N ASP A 75 -5.87 -51.03 -14.91
CA ASP A 75 -5.71 -51.91 -13.73
C ASP A 75 -4.36 -51.69 -13.00
N VAL A 76 -4.18 -50.51 -12.40
CA VAL A 76 -2.94 -50.10 -11.72
C VAL A 76 -3.00 -50.50 -10.25
N SER A 77 -2.01 -51.30 -9.81
CA SER A 77 -1.86 -51.67 -8.41
C SER A 77 -1.34 -50.48 -7.59
N SER A 78 -2.18 -49.82 -6.79
CA SER A 78 -1.73 -48.84 -5.80
C SER A 78 -0.95 -49.54 -4.68
N ARG A 79 0.33 -49.17 -4.49
CA ARG A 79 1.22 -49.79 -3.48
C ARG A 79 1.64 -48.76 -2.43
N LEU A 80 0.81 -48.64 -1.40
CA LEU A 80 1.17 -47.94 -0.17
C LEU A 80 2.09 -48.83 0.69
N ARG A 81 3.20 -48.27 1.17
CA ARG A 81 4.14 -48.92 2.11
C ARG A 81 4.21 -48.09 3.41
N PRO A 82 3.18 -48.15 4.27
CA PRO A 82 3.04 -47.21 5.37
C PRO A 82 3.92 -47.58 6.57
N ALA A 83 4.67 -46.60 7.08
CA ALA A 83 5.15 -46.58 8.46
C ALA A 83 4.06 -46.06 9.42
N PRO A 84 4.18 -46.25 10.75
CA PRO A 84 3.20 -45.72 11.71
C PRO A 84 3.09 -44.18 11.68
N ASP A 85 4.22 -43.50 11.49
CA ASP A 85 4.35 -42.04 11.52
C ASP A 85 4.30 -41.40 10.11
N ASP A 86 3.77 -42.12 9.13
CA ASP A 86 3.68 -41.64 7.75
C ASP A 86 2.43 -40.75 7.53
N PRO A 87 2.57 -39.55 6.93
CA PRO A 87 1.45 -38.64 6.72
C PRO A 87 0.38 -39.20 5.76
N VAL A 88 0.72 -40.10 4.84
CA VAL A 88 -0.25 -40.74 3.91
C VAL A 88 -0.89 -41.97 4.56
N GLY A 89 -2.22 -41.94 4.65
CA GLY A 89 -3.08 -42.98 5.21
C GLY A 89 -3.63 -43.97 4.20
N THR A 90 -4.11 -43.49 3.06
CA THR A 90 -4.71 -44.29 1.98
C THR A 90 -4.31 -43.77 0.60
N LEU A 91 -4.35 -44.63 -0.41
CA LEU A 91 -4.16 -44.25 -1.80
C LEU A 91 -5.10 -45.04 -2.70
N GLU A 92 -5.96 -44.33 -3.42
CA GLU A 92 -6.98 -44.85 -4.32
C GLU A 92 -6.78 -44.25 -5.71
N VAL A 93 -6.99 -45.05 -6.76
CA VAL A 93 -7.03 -44.58 -8.15
C VAL A 93 -8.45 -44.78 -8.64
N LEU A 94 -9.07 -43.72 -9.14
CA LEU A 94 -10.41 -43.70 -9.68
C LEU A 94 -10.33 -43.39 -11.18
N ASP A 95 -11.05 -44.16 -11.99
CA ASP A 95 -11.31 -43.79 -13.38
C ASP A 95 -12.52 -42.86 -13.42
N SER A 96 -12.41 -41.77 -14.18
CA SER A 96 -13.42 -40.71 -14.24
C SER A 96 -13.49 -40.13 -15.66
N VAL A 97 -14.54 -39.36 -15.91
CA VAL A 97 -14.75 -38.66 -17.18
C VAL A 97 -15.00 -37.19 -16.87
N ASP A 98 -14.33 -36.28 -17.57
CA ASP A 98 -14.54 -34.83 -17.39
C ASP A 98 -15.92 -34.38 -17.92
N ASP A 99 -16.32 -33.16 -17.58
CA ASP A 99 -17.60 -32.57 -18.04
C ASP A 99 -17.72 -32.46 -19.58
N ASN A 100 -16.61 -32.67 -20.31
CA ASN A 100 -16.52 -32.64 -21.77
C ASN A 100 -16.52 -34.05 -22.41
N GLY A 101 -16.56 -35.12 -21.61
CA GLY A 101 -16.57 -36.51 -22.09
C GLY A 101 -15.19 -37.14 -22.32
N ASN A 102 -14.10 -36.55 -21.83
CA ASN A 102 -12.74 -37.10 -21.95
C ASN A 102 -12.40 -37.98 -20.73
N GLN A 103 -11.62 -39.05 -20.93
CA GLN A 103 -11.15 -39.91 -19.83
C GLN A 103 -10.10 -39.19 -18.96
N VAL A 104 -10.24 -39.34 -17.63
CA VAL A 104 -9.43 -38.68 -16.62
C VAL A 104 -9.16 -39.63 -15.46
N ALA A 105 -7.90 -39.98 -15.25
CA ALA A 105 -7.47 -40.72 -14.07
C ALA A 105 -7.35 -39.79 -12.87
N GLN A 106 -7.99 -40.13 -11.75
CA GLN A 106 -7.93 -39.35 -10.52
C GLN A 106 -7.28 -40.17 -9.39
N VAL A 107 -6.13 -39.70 -8.89
CA VAL A 107 -5.43 -40.31 -7.75
C VAL A 107 -5.84 -39.58 -6.48
N ARG A 108 -6.53 -40.29 -5.57
CA ARG A 108 -6.93 -39.80 -4.26
C ARG A 108 -5.95 -40.27 -3.20
N ILE A 109 -5.31 -39.32 -2.53
CA ILE A 109 -4.34 -39.55 -1.46
C ILE A 109 -5.00 -39.10 -0.15
N GLY A 110 -5.39 -40.05 0.69
CA GLY A 110 -5.90 -39.76 2.03
C GLY A 110 -4.75 -39.60 3.02
N LEU A 111 -4.78 -38.56 3.84
CA LEU A 111 -3.76 -38.22 4.84
C LEU A 111 -4.24 -38.60 6.24
N ARG A 112 -3.30 -38.97 7.12
CA ARG A 112 -3.58 -39.27 8.54
C ARG A 112 -3.70 -38.01 9.39
N GLN A 113 -3.12 -36.91 8.92
CA GLN A 113 -3.07 -35.61 9.60
C GLN A 113 -2.93 -34.49 8.55
N ALA A 114 -3.43 -33.30 8.87
CA ALA A 114 -3.29 -32.13 7.99
C ALA A 114 -1.81 -31.81 7.76
N THR A 115 -1.35 -31.96 6.52
CA THR A 115 0.08 -31.90 6.17
C THR A 115 0.25 -31.13 4.86
N THR A 116 1.18 -30.17 4.85
CA THR A 116 1.54 -29.44 3.63
C THR A 116 2.20 -30.38 2.61
N TYR A 117 1.84 -30.23 1.34
CA TYR A 117 2.35 -31.05 0.24
C TYR A 117 2.95 -30.21 -0.89
N GLU A 118 3.92 -30.79 -1.60
CA GLU A 118 4.58 -30.20 -2.76
C GLU A 118 4.48 -31.18 -3.94
N VAL A 119 4.07 -30.72 -5.12
CA VAL A 119 3.99 -31.57 -6.33
C VAL A 119 5.09 -31.16 -7.31
N ARG A 120 5.86 -32.15 -7.79
CA ARG A 120 6.89 -31.98 -8.82
C ARG A 120 6.69 -33.02 -9.92
N SER A 121 6.61 -32.58 -11.17
CA SER A 121 6.61 -33.48 -12.33
C SER A 121 8.02 -33.61 -12.93
N ARG A 122 8.39 -34.82 -13.35
CA ARG A 122 9.60 -35.11 -14.14
C ARG A 122 9.28 -36.18 -15.17
N GLN A 123 9.25 -35.77 -16.44
CA GLN A 123 8.98 -36.64 -17.61
C GLN A 123 7.66 -37.42 -17.47
N GLU A 124 7.73 -38.70 -17.10
CA GLU A 124 6.62 -39.64 -17.00
C GLU A 124 6.13 -39.86 -15.56
N THR A 125 6.78 -39.25 -14.57
CA THR A 125 6.49 -39.43 -13.14
C THR A 125 6.17 -38.10 -12.45
N ILE A 126 5.05 -38.07 -11.74
CA ILE A 126 4.64 -36.99 -10.83
C ILE A 126 4.92 -37.43 -9.40
N GLN A 127 5.74 -36.66 -8.69
CA GLN A 127 6.06 -36.84 -7.28
C GLN A 127 5.24 -35.87 -6.42
N VAL A 128 4.44 -36.41 -5.50
CA VAL A 128 3.73 -35.64 -4.46
C VAL A 128 4.42 -35.88 -3.12
N ARG A 129 5.06 -34.86 -2.55
CA ARG A 129 5.85 -34.96 -1.33
C ARG A 129 5.11 -34.35 -0.15
N PHE A 130 5.02 -35.08 0.96
CA PHE A 130 4.41 -34.70 2.23
C PHE A 130 5.46 -34.61 3.33
N ALA A 131 5.47 -33.52 4.10
CA ALA A 131 6.38 -33.38 5.25
C ALA A 131 5.99 -34.35 6.37
N ARG A 132 6.97 -35.02 7.02
CA ARG A 132 6.68 -35.83 8.20
C ARG A 132 6.70 -34.94 9.45
N PHE A 133 5.63 -34.95 10.23
CA PHE A 133 5.61 -34.31 11.54
C PHE A 133 6.48 -35.13 12.53
N VAL A 134 7.52 -34.50 13.07
CA VAL A 134 8.35 -35.09 14.13
C VAL A 134 7.95 -34.46 15.46
N PRO A 135 7.20 -35.15 16.34
CA PRO A 135 6.93 -34.64 17.67
C PRO A 135 8.25 -34.55 18.45
N LEU A 136 8.51 -33.40 19.07
CA LEU A 136 9.67 -33.22 19.94
C LEU A 136 9.51 -34.17 21.15
N ALA A 137 10.49 -35.03 21.38
CA ALA A 137 10.34 -36.18 22.27
C ALA A 137 9.97 -35.78 23.72
N ALA A 138 8.79 -36.21 24.16
CA ALA A 138 8.43 -36.26 25.57
C ALA A 138 8.98 -37.56 26.20
N GLU A 139 9.46 -37.49 27.45
CA GLU A 139 10.00 -38.66 28.14
C GLU A 139 8.94 -39.76 28.40
N PRO A 140 9.33 -41.04 28.40
CA PRO A 140 8.38 -42.15 28.45
C PRO A 140 7.79 -42.34 29.87
N VAL A 141 6.57 -41.86 30.08
CA VAL A 141 5.78 -42.24 31.27
C VAL A 141 5.19 -43.65 31.10
N LYS A 142 5.35 -44.44 32.15
CA LYS A 142 5.09 -45.88 32.23
C LYS A 142 3.61 -46.24 32.03
N ALA A 143 3.33 -47.17 31.13
CA ALA A 143 1.98 -47.61 30.80
C ALA A 143 1.21 -48.24 31.98
N ALA A 144 -0.07 -47.87 32.11
CA ALA A 144 -1.07 -48.55 32.92
C ALA A 144 -2.20 -49.06 32.03
N SER A 145 -2.65 -50.29 32.28
CA SER A 145 -3.58 -51.06 31.42
C SER A 145 -5.06 -50.71 31.64
N VAL A 146 -5.85 -50.65 30.55
CA VAL A 146 -7.33 -50.58 30.59
C VAL A 146 -7.90 -51.56 29.52
N PRO A 147 -9.02 -52.29 29.79
CA PRO A 147 -9.50 -53.43 28.98
C PRO A 147 -10.40 -53.00 27.78
N PRO A 148 -10.93 -53.93 26.94
CA PRO A 148 -11.23 -53.62 25.55
C PRO A 148 -12.60 -52.95 25.25
N VAL A 149 -12.59 -52.26 24.11
CA VAL A 149 -13.66 -51.55 23.39
C VAL A 149 -15.08 -52.15 23.50
N ALA A 150 -16.04 -51.32 23.94
CA ALA A 150 -17.47 -51.56 23.71
C ALA A 150 -18.36 -50.29 23.88
N ASP A 151 -18.27 -49.30 22.98
CA ASP A 151 -19.45 -48.51 22.57
C ASP A 151 -19.22 -47.88 21.18
N ARG A 152 -20.22 -47.90 20.29
CA ARG A 152 -20.16 -47.18 19.00
C ARG A 152 -20.99 -45.92 19.17
N GLY A 153 -20.30 -44.80 19.38
CA GLY A 153 -20.91 -43.53 19.80
C GLY A 153 -22.09 -43.10 18.93
N ARG A 154 -23.25 -42.89 19.57
CA ARG A 154 -24.40 -42.22 18.96
C ARG A 154 -24.15 -40.70 18.91
N PRO A 155 -24.65 -39.98 17.90
CA PRO A 155 -24.57 -38.52 17.87
C PRO A 155 -25.30 -37.91 19.08
N ALA A 156 -24.77 -36.81 19.61
CA ALA A 156 -25.37 -36.11 20.74
C ALA A 156 -26.75 -35.53 20.37
N THR A 157 -27.68 -35.57 21.33
CA THR A 157 -28.99 -34.91 21.23
C THR A 157 -29.16 -33.76 22.21
N ALA A 158 -28.29 -33.65 23.23
CA ALA A 158 -28.25 -32.50 24.14
C ALA A 158 -26.81 -32.09 24.52
N ILE A 159 -26.57 -30.78 24.65
CA ILE A 159 -25.40 -30.20 25.33
C ILE A 159 -25.76 -30.05 26.82
N LEU A 160 -25.02 -30.75 27.67
CA LEU A 160 -25.26 -30.90 29.10
C LEU A 160 -24.57 -29.83 29.94
N SER A 161 -23.30 -29.53 29.65
CA SER A 161 -22.52 -28.52 30.39
C SER A 161 -21.52 -27.78 29.50
N VAL A 162 -21.13 -26.59 29.97
CA VAL A 162 -19.98 -25.83 29.47
C VAL A 162 -19.02 -25.67 30.64
N GLU A 163 -17.89 -26.34 30.58
CA GLU A 163 -16.80 -26.27 31.56
C GLU A 163 -15.68 -25.38 31.02
N THR A 164 -15.06 -24.56 31.87
CA THR A 164 -13.90 -23.74 31.48
C THR A 164 -12.76 -23.97 32.45
N ALA A 165 -11.59 -24.36 31.93
CA ALA A 165 -10.38 -24.58 32.71
C ALA A 165 -9.29 -23.60 32.27
N VAL A 166 -8.56 -23.07 33.25
CA VAL A 166 -7.50 -22.09 33.05
C VAL A 166 -6.22 -22.67 33.61
N GLU A 167 -5.26 -22.89 32.72
CA GLU A 167 -3.97 -23.50 33.03
C GLU A 167 -2.87 -22.47 32.72
N SER A 168 -1.67 -22.68 33.27
CA SER A 168 -0.56 -21.72 33.18
C SER A 168 -0.15 -21.35 31.76
N HIS A 169 -0.50 -22.18 30.77
CA HIS A 169 -0.08 -22.03 29.37
C HIS A 169 -1.26 -22.05 28.37
N PHE A 170 -2.51 -22.22 28.83
CA PHE A 170 -3.69 -22.14 27.97
C PHE A 170 -5.00 -21.92 28.75
N VAL A 171 -6.01 -21.38 28.06
CA VAL A 171 -7.42 -21.38 28.51
C VAL A 171 -8.16 -22.41 27.68
N SER A 172 -9.00 -23.25 28.28
CA SER A 172 -9.82 -24.21 27.54
C SER A 172 -11.31 -24.09 27.88
N VAL A 173 -12.15 -24.25 26.84
CA VAL A 173 -13.60 -24.29 26.93
C VAL A 173 -14.06 -25.68 26.48
N THR A 174 -14.63 -26.46 27.38
CA THR A 174 -15.06 -27.84 27.13
C THR A 174 -16.59 -27.91 27.13
N LEU A 175 -17.18 -28.22 25.99
CA LEU A 175 -18.61 -28.51 25.86
C LEU A 175 -18.81 -30.01 26.13
N ARG A 176 -19.70 -30.41 27.05
CA ARG A 176 -20.07 -31.83 27.24
C ARG A 176 -21.46 -32.13 26.67
N GLY A 177 -21.58 -33.24 25.96
CA GLY A 177 -22.84 -33.74 25.39
C GLY A 177 -23.20 -35.13 25.89
N ASN A 178 -24.45 -35.53 25.65
CA ASN A 178 -24.95 -36.88 25.97
C ASN A 178 -24.56 -37.96 24.93
N GLY A 179 -23.83 -37.58 23.88
CA GLY A 179 -23.31 -38.42 22.80
C GLY A 179 -22.16 -37.70 22.10
N VAL A 180 -21.80 -38.12 20.88
CA VAL A 180 -20.71 -37.49 20.11
C VAL A 180 -21.09 -36.07 19.67
N LEU A 181 -20.30 -35.07 20.06
CA LEU A 181 -20.48 -33.67 19.66
C LEU A 181 -19.69 -33.38 18.38
N SER A 182 -20.38 -33.13 17.27
CA SER A 182 -19.76 -32.74 15.99
C SER A 182 -20.44 -31.47 15.45
N PRO A 183 -19.75 -30.31 15.42
CA PRO A 183 -20.32 -29.09 14.84
C PRO A 183 -20.43 -29.26 13.32
N ALA A 184 -21.58 -28.85 12.75
CA ALA A 184 -21.75 -28.84 11.30
C ALA A 184 -21.05 -27.65 10.64
N ARG A 185 -20.78 -26.60 11.40
CA ARG A 185 -20.03 -25.43 10.94
C ARG A 185 -19.28 -24.78 12.10
N ILE A 186 -18.06 -24.35 11.83
CA ILE A 186 -17.28 -23.46 12.67
C ILE A 186 -17.10 -22.16 11.88
N LEU A 187 -17.30 -21.02 12.54
CA LEU A 187 -17.20 -19.70 11.94
C LEU A 187 -16.39 -18.77 12.84
N GLU A 188 -15.36 -18.17 12.26
CA GLU A 188 -14.63 -17.05 12.85
C GLU A 188 -15.24 -15.75 12.33
N ALA A 189 -15.75 -14.93 13.23
CA ALA A 189 -16.30 -13.61 12.92
C ALA A 189 -15.24 -12.55 13.26
N GLU A 190 -14.62 -12.00 12.22
CA GLU A 190 -13.56 -10.97 12.32
C GLU A 190 -14.09 -9.60 12.79
N HIS A 191 -15.40 -9.39 12.77
CA HIS A 191 -16.02 -8.14 13.24
C HIS A 191 -15.87 -7.97 14.77
N LEU A 192 -15.53 -6.75 15.20
CA LEU A 192 -15.38 -6.40 16.62
C LEU A 192 -16.73 -6.46 17.37
N PRO A 193 -16.80 -7.07 18.58
CA PRO A 193 -15.77 -7.91 19.22
C PRO A 193 -15.68 -9.29 18.55
N PRO A 194 -14.46 -9.83 18.36
CA PRO A 194 -14.21 -11.08 17.64
C PRO A 194 -14.92 -12.26 18.30
N ARG A 195 -15.43 -13.20 17.50
CA ARG A 195 -16.23 -14.34 18.00
C ARG A 195 -15.91 -15.62 17.26
N LEU A 196 -15.91 -16.73 18.01
CA LEU A 196 -15.86 -18.08 17.47
C LEU A 196 -17.22 -18.74 17.63
N VAL A 197 -17.82 -19.20 16.53
CA VAL A 197 -19.21 -19.66 16.48
C VAL A 197 -19.26 -21.12 16.01
N PHE A 198 -19.88 -21.98 16.80
CA PHE A 198 -20.12 -23.39 16.49
C PHE A 198 -21.61 -23.63 16.26
N ASP A 199 -21.99 -24.11 15.08
CA ASP A 199 -23.37 -24.48 14.74
C ASP A 199 -23.56 -26.00 14.82
N PHE A 200 -24.49 -26.43 15.67
CA PHE A 200 -24.81 -27.83 15.93
C PHE A 200 -26.23 -28.17 15.46
N PRO A 201 -26.42 -29.14 14.54
CA PRO A 201 -27.73 -29.53 14.06
C PRO A 201 -28.45 -30.45 15.07
N ARG A 202 -29.75 -30.20 15.29
CA ARG A 202 -30.67 -31.04 16.08
C ARG A 202 -30.22 -31.34 17.52
N LEU A 203 -29.46 -30.42 18.12
CA LEU A 203 -28.97 -30.50 19.50
C LEU A 203 -29.79 -29.58 20.42
N MET A 204 -30.32 -30.11 21.51
CA MET A 204 -31.00 -29.34 22.55
C MET A 204 -29.95 -28.71 23.50
N ALA A 205 -30.20 -27.49 23.98
CA ALA A 205 -29.35 -26.84 24.96
C ALA A 205 -29.94 -27.02 26.38
N GLU A 206 -29.37 -27.93 27.18
CA GLU A 206 -29.67 -28.05 28.62
C GLU A 206 -28.66 -27.27 29.48
N ALA A 207 -27.48 -26.98 28.93
CA ALA A 207 -26.48 -26.10 29.54
C ALA A 207 -26.96 -24.64 29.70
N ALA A 208 -26.31 -23.90 30.60
CA ALA A 208 -26.63 -22.50 30.86
C ALA A 208 -26.52 -21.61 29.61
N LEU A 209 -27.52 -20.76 29.39
CA LEU A 209 -27.66 -19.92 28.19
C LEU A 209 -26.47 -18.96 27.98
N VAL A 210 -25.86 -18.48 29.07
CA VAL A 210 -24.64 -17.64 29.06
C VAL A 210 -23.76 -18.01 30.25
N THR A 211 -22.52 -18.41 29.98
CA THR A 211 -21.45 -18.62 30.97
C THR A 211 -20.43 -17.51 30.81
N ARG A 212 -20.32 -16.62 31.82
CA ARG A 212 -19.33 -15.55 31.84
C ARG A 212 -17.97 -16.10 32.31
N VAL A 213 -16.91 -15.80 31.57
CA VAL A 213 -15.56 -16.35 31.81
C VAL A 213 -14.59 -15.25 32.21
N GLU A 214 -14.60 -14.11 31.51
CA GLU A 214 -13.79 -12.91 31.77
C GLU A 214 -12.26 -13.17 31.89
N ILE A 215 -11.74 -14.16 31.16
CA ILE A 215 -10.32 -14.56 31.21
C ILE A 215 -9.75 -14.58 29.79
N ASP A 216 -8.83 -13.67 29.51
CA ASP A 216 -8.18 -13.47 28.21
C ASP A 216 -7.74 -14.80 27.56
N PRO A 217 -8.14 -15.12 26.31
CA PRO A 217 -8.92 -14.30 25.38
C PRO A 217 -10.45 -14.46 25.47
N VAL A 218 -10.99 -15.34 26.32
CA VAL A 218 -12.43 -15.68 26.36
C VAL A 218 -13.20 -14.76 27.30
N LYS A 219 -14.11 -13.94 26.76
CA LYS A 219 -14.98 -13.06 27.54
C LYS A 219 -16.16 -13.82 28.14
N GLN A 220 -16.91 -14.54 27.31
CA GLN A 220 -18.06 -15.34 27.73
C GLN A 220 -18.43 -16.35 26.64
N VAL A 221 -19.09 -17.43 27.05
CA VAL A 221 -19.70 -18.43 26.16
C VAL A 221 -21.21 -18.27 26.21
N ARG A 222 -21.87 -18.19 25.05
CA ARG A 222 -23.34 -18.14 24.94
C ARG A 222 -23.82 -19.38 24.19
N VAL A 223 -24.86 -20.03 24.69
CA VAL A 223 -25.53 -21.13 23.99
C VAL A 223 -26.93 -20.65 23.61
N ALA A 224 -27.15 -20.42 22.31
CA ALA A 224 -28.42 -19.94 21.78
C ALA A 224 -29.05 -21.01 20.89
N ALA A 225 -30.16 -21.59 21.33
CA ALA A 225 -31.05 -22.36 20.46
C ALA A 225 -31.75 -21.39 19.50
N ASN A 226 -31.19 -21.21 18.30
CA ASN A 226 -31.71 -20.26 17.31
C ASN A 226 -32.97 -20.81 16.62
N SER A 227 -33.13 -22.14 16.60
CA SER A 227 -34.30 -22.89 16.12
C SER A 227 -34.24 -24.31 16.70
N PRO A 228 -35.36 -25.07 16.78
CA PRO A 228 -35.33 -26.45 17.28
C PRO A 228 -34.45 -27.41 16.44
N GLU A 229 -34.04 -26.99 15.24
CA GLU A 229 -33.14 -27.73 14.35
C GLU A 229 -31.68 -27.30 14.42
N LEU A 230 -31.35 -26.17 15.08
CA LEU A 230 -29.99 -25.61 15.12
C LEU A 230 -29.69 -24.89 16.44
N THR A 231 -28.73 -25.42 17.20
CA THR A 231 -28.17 -24.76 18.38
C THR A 231 -26.81 -24.16 18.06
N ARG A 232 -26.65 -22.89 18.37
CA ARG A 232 -25.44 -22.09 18.13
C ARG A 232 -24.72 -21.82 19.44
N VAL A 233 -23.45 -22.19 19.53
CA VAL A 233 -22.56 -21.83 20.63
C VAL A 233 -21.63 -20.71 20.16
N VAL A 234 -21.63 -19.57 20.86
CA VAL A 234 -20.83 -18.39 20.55
C VAL A 234 -19.84 -18.13 21.69
N LEU A 235 -18.55 -18.18 21.40
CA LEU A 235 -17.50 -17.70 22.29
C LEU A 235 -17.21 -16.26 21.89
N ASP A 236 -17.59 -15.30 22.74
CA ASP A 236 -17.17 -13.91 22.58
C ASP A 236 -15.72 -13.80 23.09
N LEU A 237 -14.82 -13.29 22.25
CA LEU A 237 -13.42 -13.08 22.61
C LEU A 237 -13.16 -11.60 22.97
N MET A 238 -12.22 -11.37 23.88
CA MET A 238 -11.72 -10.03 24.23
C MET A 238 -10.78 -9.47 23.16
N ARG A 239 -10.06 -10.35 22.46
CA ARG A 239 -9.15 -10.07 21.35
C ARG A 239 -9.07 -11.27 20.40
N PRO A 240 -8.63 -11.11 19.14
CA PRO A 240 -8.34 -12.23 18.26
C PRO A 240 -7.29 -13.14 18.89
N ALA A 241 -7.48 -14.46 18.82
CA ALA A 241 -6.58 -15.44 19.40
C ALA A 241 -6.58 -16.74 18.60
N VAL A 242 -5.40 -17.33 18.43
CA VAL A 242 -5.27 -18.68 17.88
C VAL A 242 -5.91 -19.68 18.83
N TYR A 243 -6.60 -20.67 18.27
CA TYR A 243 -7.17 -21.79 19.02
C TYR A 243 -6.95 -23.11 18.27
N TYR A 244 -7.08 -24.21 18.98
CA TYR A 244 -7.22 -25.54 18.40
C TYR A 244 -8.30 -26.33 19.13
N ILE A 245 -8.80 -27.39 18.51
CA ILE A 245 -9.76 -28.31 19.12
C ILE A 245 -8.99 -29.55 19.58
N ASP A 246 -9.24 -29.97 20.80
CA ASP A 246 -8.51 -30.99 21.53
C ASP A 246 -9.43 -32.20 21.75
N ASP A 247 -9.44 -33.13 20.79
CA ASP A 247 -10.35 -34.29 20.75
C ASP A 247 -9.94 -35.42 21.73
N GLN A 248 -9.35 -35.07 22.87
CA GLN A 248 -8.72 -35.99 23.84
C GLN A 248 -9.72 -36.61 24.84
N GLU A 249 -10.82 -37.16 24.34
CA GLU A 249 -11.69 -38.08 25.11
C GLU A 249 -12.06 -39.29 24.25
N PRO A 250 -11.78 -40.54 24.65
CA PRO A 250 -11.91 -41.74 23.79
C PRO A 250 -13.35 -42.08 23.33
N ASN A 251 -14.35 -41.31 23.79
CA ASN A 251 -15.76 -41.44 23.41
C ASN A 251 -16.32 -40.21 22.67
N ALA A 252 -15.51 -39.17 22.42
CA ALA A 252 -15.89 -37.90 21.75
C ALA A 252 -17.16 -37.21 22.31
N ARG A 253 -17.46 -37.42 23.61
CA ARG A 253 -18.62 -36.83 24.31
C ARG A 253 -18.35 -35.43 24.85
N SER A 254 -17.12 -34.96 24.75
CA SER A 254 -16.76 -33.57 24.96
C SER A 254 -16.05 -32.99 23.74
N LEU A 255 -16.24 -31.69 23.52
CA LEU A 255 -15.51 -30.90 22.53
C LEU A 255 -14.77 -29.81 23.29
N ARG A 256 -13.44 -29.89 23.33
CA ARG A 256 -12.57 -28.95 24.05
C ARG A 256 -11.90 -28.00 23.06
N VAL A 257 -12.14 -26.71 23.21
CA VAL A 257 -11.47 -25.64 22.45
C VAL A 257 -10.36 -25.07 23.34
N VAL A 258 -9.12 -25.01 22.85
CA VAL A 258 -7.95 -24.58 23.62
C VAL A 258 -7.31 -23.33 23.00
N PHE A 259 -7.09 -22.32 23.83
CA PHE A 259 -6.46 -21.04 23.50
C PHE A 259 -5.11 -20.93 24.23
N PRO A 260 -3.95 -21.13 23.57
CA PRO A 260 -2.64 -21.02 24.21
C PRO A 260 -2.33 -19.60 24.72
N ARG A 261 -1.81 -19.48 25.94
CA ARG A 261 -1.35 -18.21 26.55
C ARG A 261 0.13 -17.99 26.24
N GLY A 262 0.43 -16.94 25.49
CA GLY A 262 1.81 -16.48 25.28
C GLY A 262 2.38 -15.79 26.51
N ARG A 263 3.64 -16.11 26.87
CA ARG A 263 4.34 -15.64 28.09
C ARG A 263 4.53 -14.12 28.22
N ALA A 264 4.05 -13.33 27.25
CA ALA A 264 4.11 -11.87 27.22
C ALA A 264 2.83 -11.17 27.73
N ALA A 265 1.73 -11.90 28.00
CA ALA A 265 0.44 -11.31 28.37
C ALA A 265 0.17 -11.21 29.89
N ASP A 266 0.75 -12.09 30.71
CA ASP A 266 0.40 -12.24 32.14
C ASP A 266 1.33 -11.50 33.12
N ALA A 267 2.17 -10.58 32.64
CA ALA A 267 3.10 -9.79 33.47
C ALA A 267 2.48 -8.48 34.02
N ALA A 268 1.21 -8.18 33.71
CA ALA A 268 0.59 -6.88 33.98
C ALA A 268 -0.80 -6.96 34.65
N THR A 269 -1.12 -8.04 35.38
CA THR A 269 -2.16 -8.01 36.43
C THR A 269 -1.81 -9.05 37.49
N GLY A 270 -1.77 -8.63 38.76
CA GLY A 270 -0.98 -9.32 39.78
C GLY A 270 -1.65 -10.51 40.48
N SER A 271 -0.76 -11.34 41.05
CA SER A 271 -0.85 -12.05 42.34
C SER A 271 -2.25 -12.37 42.89
N GLY A 272 -2.50 -13.67 43.05
CA GLY A 272 -3.73 -14.26 43.55
C GLY A 272 -4.22 -13.82 44.94
N ILE A 273 -5.48 -14.19 45.18
CA ILE A 273 -6.17 -14.10 46.47
C ILE A 273 -6.19 -15.52 47.06
N ASP A 274 -5.30 -15.80 48.00
CA ASP A 274 -5.37 -17.01 48.82
C ASP A 274 -6.30 -16.79 50.02
N SER A 275 -7.16 -17.78 50.29
CA SER A 275 -8.02 -17.80 51.47
C SER A 275 -7.46 -18.75 52.55
N ALA A 276 -6.56 -18.25 53.42
CA ALA A 276 -6.26 -18.88 54.71
C ALA A 276 -5.74 -17.88 55.76
N ALA A 277 -6.22 -18.02 56.99
CA ALA A 277 -6.01 -17.13 58.14
C ALA A 277 -4.56 -16.99 58.64
N GLY A 278 -4.19 -15.83 59.22
CA GLY A 278 -2.89 -15.68 59.92
C GLY A 278 -2.50 -14.28 60.44
N SER A 279 -3.14 -13.80 61.50
CA SER A 279 -2.60 -12.91 62.57
C SER A 279 -1.48 -11.85 62.32
N ALA A 280 -1.85 -10.58 62.57
CA ALA A 280 -1.22 -9.60 63.48
C ALA A 280 0.08 -8.81 63.12
N GLY A 281 0.06 -7.51 63.49
CA GLY A 281 1.18 -6.52 63.47
C GLY A 281 1.22 -5.72 62.16
N ARG A 282 0.90 -4.41 62.05
CA ARG A 282 1.00 -3.18 62.87
C ARG A 282 2.43 -2.64 63.05
N TRP A 283 2.54 -1.29 62.94
CA TRP A 283 3.72 -0.41 62.90
C TRP A 283 4.38 -0.48 61.51
N GLY A 284 4.47 0.58 60.70
CA GLY A 284 4.75 2.00 60.96
C GLY A 284 6.13 2.32 60.36
N GLU A 285 6.50 3.51 59.88
CA GLU A 285 5.87 4.84 59.80
C GLU A 285 6.85 5.78 59.01
N LEU A 286 6.38 6.92 58.46
CA LEU A 286 7.14 8.00 57.75
C LEU A 286 7.75 7.64 56.36
N ASP A 287 7.41 8.32 55.25
CA ASP A 287 7.68 9.72 54.84
C ASP A 287 9.15 9.98 54.43
N ALA A 288 9.48 10.76 53.38
CA ALA A 288 8.72 11.34 52.27
C ALA A 288 9.71 11.93 51.21
N ILE A 289 9.18 12.58 50.16
CA ILE A 289 9.87 13.47 49.19
C ILE A 289 10.72 12.75 48.11
N GLY A 290 10.50 12.97 46.80
CA GLY A 290 9.45 13.80 46.16
C GLY A 290 9.53 13.80 44.62
N SER A 291 8.52 14.45 44.00
CA SER A 291 8.52 15.14 42.68
C SER A 291 9.33 14.52 41.51
N SER A 292 8.75 14.21 40.35
CA SER A 292 7.77 15.04 39.62
C SER A 292 6.88 14.23 38.66
N ARG A 293 5.67 14.71 38.38
CA ARG A 293 4.81 14.24 37.28
C ARG A 293 4.93 15.14 36.05
N SER A 294 4.44 14.60 34.92
CA SER A 294 3.80 15.31 33.80
C SER A 294 4.66 15.81 32.62
N ALA A 295 4.53 15.05 31.51
CA ALA A 295 3.96 15.50 30.22
C ALA A 295 4.74 16.48 29.32
N LEU A 296 4.21 16.61 28.09
CA LEU A 296 4.65 17.46 26.96
C LEU A 296 5.96 16.98 26.29
N ALA A 297 6.18 17.15 24.99
CA ALA A 297 5.32 17.41 23.83
C ALA A 297 6.12 17.02 22.56
N LEU A 298 5.51 17.03 21.37
CA LEU A 298 6.25 17.12 20.10
C LEU A 298 5.60 18.19 19.23
N GLU A 299 6.37 19.25 18.98
CA GLU A 299 5.95 20.48 18.30
C GLU A 299 6.21 20.42 16.79
N SER A 300 5.40 21.13 16.02
CA SER A 300 5.76 21.70 14.71
C SER A 300 6.59 22.97 14.91
N THR A 301 7.43 23.46 13.98
CA THR A 301 7.18 24.46 12.92
C THR A 301 8.57 25.01 12.46
N PRO A 302 8.74 26.01 11.57
CA PRO A 302 8.05 26.37 10.31
C PRO A 302 9.02 26.45 9.09
N ALA A 303 8.49 26.77 7.90
CA ALA A 303 9.27 27.12 6.70
C ALA A 303 9.44 28.64 6.52
N ALA A 304 10.38 29.07 5.66
CA ALA A 304 10.56 30.47 5.23
C ALA A 304 10.55 30.60 3.69
N ARG A 305 9.89 31.66 3.20
CA ARG A 305 9.64 31.96 1.77
C ARG A 305 10.90 32.46 1.02
N LEU A 306 10.92 32.30 -0.30
CA LEU A 306 11.23 33.37 -1.30
C LEU A 306 10.98 32.89 -2.75
N ALA A 307 10.69 33.82 -3.66
CA ALA A 307 10.49 33.63 -5.10
C ALA A 307 10.80 34.96 -5.84
N PRO A 308 10.78 35.05 -7.19
CA PRO A 308 11.49 34.23 -8.18
C PRO A 308 12.37 35.10 -9.12
N SER A 309 13.30 34.50 -9.89
CA SER A 309 13.94 35.17 -11.06
C SER A 309 14.55 34.15 -12.04
N ALA A 310 14.83 34.55 -13.29
CA ALA A 310 14.91 33.65 -14.45
C ALA A 310 16.25 33.60 -15.20
N ALA A 311 16.53 32.41 -15.79
CA ALA A 311 17.42 32.10 -16.93
C ALA A 311 18.96 32.29 -16.76
N PRO A 312 19.77 31.70 -17.67
CA PRO A 312 19.75 30.31 -18.16
C PRO A 312 21.07 29.57 -17.86
N PHE A 313 21.07 28.24 -17.80
CA PHE A 313 22.31 27.48 -17.53
C PHE A 313 23.21 27.33 -18.77
N ARG A 314 24.53 27.38 -18.55
CA ARG A 314 25.58 27.19 -19.57
C ARG A 314 26.47 26.02 -19.16
N VAL A 315 26.86 25.19 -20.13
CA VAL A 315 27.79 24.08 -19.92
C VAL A 315 29.23 24.61 -19.90
N GLU A 316 29.98 24.31 -18.84
CA GLU A 316 31.46 24.39 -18.82
C GLU A 316 32.07 23.15 -18.14
N ALA A 317 33.31 22.82 -18.51
CA ALA A 317 33.90 21.50 -18.34
C ALA A 317 34.73 21.33 -17.06
N SER A 318 34.85 20.09 -16.57
CA SER A 318 35.73 19.72 -15.45
C SER A 318 37.22 19.89 -15.79
N PRO A 319 38.04 20.48 -14.89
CA PRO A 319 39.49 20.46 -15.02
C PRO A 319 40.12 19.15 -14.53
N ALA A 320 41.28 18.80 -15.08
CA ALA A 320 41.97 17.54 -14.85
C ALA A 320 42.78 17.47 -13.53
N LEU A 321 43.00 16.25 -13.03
CA LEU A 321 43.91 15.95 -11.93
C LEU A 321 45.36 15.79 -12.42
N PRO A 322 46.38 16.23 -11.64
CA PRO A 322 47.78 16.13 -12.02
C PRO A 322 48.40 14.75 -11.76
N SER A 323 49.39 14.38 -12.57
CA SER A 323 50.07 13.08 -12.55
C SER A 323 51.40 13.07 -11.78
N LEU A 324 51.55 12.12 -10.85
CA LEU A 324 52.81 11.60 -10.28
C LEU A 324 52.55 10.11 -9.97
N GLY A 325 53.41 9.11 -10.21
CA GLY A 325 54.77 9.12 -10.76
C GLY A 325 55.69 8.17 -9.98
N GLY A 326 55.59 6.84 -10.18
CA GLY A 326 56.49 5.88 -9.51
C GLY A 326 56.10 4.39 -9.60
N VAL A 327 57.02 3.57 -10.09
CA VAL A 327 56.93 2.12 -10.41
C VAL A 327 56.65 1.21 -9.19
N ILE A 328 55.88 0.13 -9.39
CA ILE A 328 55.77 -1.04 -8.49
C ILE A 328 56.16 -2.32 -9.26
N PRO A 329 57.05 -3.20 -8.75
CA PRO A 329 57.33 -4.51 -9.33
C PRO A 329 56.37 -5.61 -8.85
N VAL A 330 56.17 -6.63 -9.68
CA VAL A 330 55.33 -7.83 -9.43
C VAL A 330 56.15 -8.94 -8.77
N LEU A 331 55.56 -9.64 -7.79
CA LEU A 331 55.83 -11.05 -7.40
C LEU A 331 54.60 -11.51 -6.57
N ASP A 332 53.79 -12.46 -7.04
CA ASP A 332 53.90 -13.92 -6.88
C ASP A 332 53.68 -14.43 -5.43
N LEU A 333 52.73 -15.34 -5.26
CA LEU A 333 52.26 -15.86 -3.97
C LEU A 333 52.16 -17.39 -4.00
N ALA A 334 53.21 -18.05 -3.52
CA ALA A 334 53.27 -19.49 -3.37
C ALA A 334 53.17 -19.92 -1.89
N SER A 335 52.16 -20.75 -1.59
CA SER A 335 52.12 -21.86 -0.62
C SER A 335 52.96 -21.80 0.68
N THR A 336 52.32 -22.03 1.85
CA THR A 336 52.59 -23.13 2.83
C THR A 336 51.76 -22.93 4.13
N PRO A 337 51.53 -23.98 4.96
CA PRO A 337 50.36 -24.07 5.85
C PRO A 337 50.63 -23.83 7.34
N VAL A 338 49.57 -23.83 8.15
CA VAL A 338 49.63 -23.82 9.62
C VAL A 338 48.94 -25.06 10.19
N GLU A 339 49.65 -25.78 11.07
CA GLU A 339 49.20 -27.01 11.73
C GLU A 339 48.31 -26.78 12.97
N ARG A 340 47.74 -27.88 13.47
CA ARG A 340 46.85 -27.97 14.63
C ARG A 340 47.54 -28.75 15.75
N LEU A 341 47.64 -28.20 16.97
CA LEU A 341 47.83 -28.94 18.24
C LEU A 341 47.33 -28.10 19.44
N GLY A 342 46.74 -28.75 20.46
CA GLY A 342 46.43 -28.16 21.79
C GLY A 342 47.28 -28.83 22.88
N PRO A 343 46.83 -29.02 24.13
CA PRO A 343 45.78 -28.33 24.91
C PRO A 343 46.25 -27.88 26.34
N TRP A 344 45.39 -27.11 27.04
CA TRP A 344 45.22 -26.96 28.51
C TRP A 344 46.43 -26.88 29.49
N THR A 345 46.47 -25.81 30.31
CA THR A 345 46.68 -25.88 31.77
C THR A 345 46.26 -24.57 32.46
N ALA A 346 45.59 -24.67 33.61
CA ALA A 346 45.33 -23.57 34.56
C ALA A 346 46.25 -23.75 35.81
N PRO A 347 46.18 -23.02 36.97
CA PRO A 347 44.95 -22.81 37.80
C PRO A 347 44.85 -21.47 38.61
N PHE A 348 43.78 -21.37 39.43
CA PHE A 348 43.50 -20.46 40.60
C PHE A 348 43.45 -18.91 40.41
N ARG A 349 42.62 -18.11 41.10
CA ARG A 349 41.82 -18.25 42.36
C ARG A 349 40.48 -17.47 42.31
N VAL A 350 39.54 -17.81 43.19
CA VAL A 350 38.16 -17.25 43.38
C VAL A 350 38.11 -16.11 44.41
N GLU A 351 37.30 -15.06 44.19
CA GLU A 351 36.35 -14.47 45.17
C GLU A 351 35.42 -13.39 44.56
N ALA A 352 34.37 -13.00 45.30
CA ALA A 352 33.26 -12.15 44.83
C ALA A 352 33.21 -10.75 45.51
N SER A 353 32.37 -9.87 44.96
CA SER A 353 31.79 -8.58 45.46
C SER A 353 31.91 -8.24 46.97
N PRO A 354 32.02 -6.95 47.40
CA PRO A 354 30.95 -5.95 47.13
C PRO A 354 31.26 -4.41 47.06
N GLU A 355 30.25 -3.68 46.56
CA GLU A 355 29.70 -2.32 46.81
C GLU A 355 30.44 -1.13 47.50
N ILE A 356 30.23 0.08 46.90
CA ILE A 356 29.89 1.42 47.53
C ILE A 356 31.03 2.15 48.33
N PRO A 357 31.23 3.50 48.25
CA PRO A 357 30.21 4.59 48.30
C PRO A 357 30.42 5.86 47.42
N SER A 358 29.43 6.77 47.48
CA SER A 358 29.47 8.17 47.00
C SER A 358 29.86 9.18 48.09
N MET A 359 30.40 10.36 47.74
CA MET A 359 30.05 11.65 48.40
C MET A 359 30.62 12.89 47.67
N ALA A 360 29.93 14.02 47.86
CA ALA A 360 30.06 15.33 47.21
C ALA A 360 31.25 16.25 47.61
N GLY A 361 31.41 17.40 46.91
CA GLY A 361 31.86 18.65 47.56
C GLY A 361 32.54 19.75 46.70
N ALA A 362 32.15 21.02 46.95
CA ALA A 362 32.73 22.32 46.49
C ALA A 362 32.57 22.70 44.99
N VAL A 363 32.00 23.84 44.55
CA VAL A 363 31.56 25.14 45.13
C VAL A 363 32.65 26.17 45.48
N MET A 364 32.61 27.33 44.82
CA MET A 364 32.94 28.66 45.39
C MET A 364 32.19 29.78 44.63
N ALA A 365 31.99 30.94 45.27
CA ALA A 365 30.95 31.92 44.91
C ALA A 365 31.48 33.35 44.68
N LEU A 366 30.59 34.26 44.26
CA LEU A 366 30.71 35.71 44.51
C LEU A 366 29.34 36.30 44.88
N VAL A 367 29.32 37.39 45.66
CA VAL A 367 28.18 37.88 46.47
C VAL A 367 27.92 39.37 46.22
N LEU A 368 26.65 39.80 46.42
CA LEU A 368 26.12 41.12 46.90
C LEU A 368 24.83 41.49 46.13
N ASP A 369 23.74 42.03 46.69
CA ASP A 369 23.13 42.00 48.05
C ASP A 369 21.64 42.45 47.89
N PRO A 370 20.68 42.14 48.80
CA PRO A 370 19.23 42.18 48.48
C PRO A 370 18.41 43.33 49.13
N ALA A 371 17.18 43.56 48.63
CA ALA A 371 16.11 44.25 49.37
C ALA A 371 14.65 43.92 48.93
N ALA A 372 13.77 43.77 49.92
CA ALA A 372 12.30 44.03 49.94
C ALA A 372 11.27 43.11 49.22
N SER A 373 10.74 42.15 50.00
CA SER A 373 9.31 41.92 50.35
C SER A 373 8.19 41.64 49.31
N PRO A 374 7.35 40.61 49.53
CA PRO A 374 6.09 40.36 48.80
C PRO A 374 4.82 40.85 49.54
N LEU A 375 3.69 40.96 48.84
CA LEU A 375 2.35 41.09 49.43
C LEU A 375 1.32 40.20 48.70
N ALA A 376 0.38 39.64 49.46
CA ALA A 376 -0.62 38.69 49.00
C ALA A 376 -2.02 39.32 48.82
N LEU A 377 -2.85 38.70 47.98
CA LEU A 377 -4.27 39.03 47.80
C LEU A 377 -5.15 38.34 48.86
N PRO A 378 -6.14 39.02 49.46
CA PRO A 378 -7.20 38.39 50.24
C PRO A 378 -8.42 38.02 49.38
N ALA A 379 -9.18 37.02 49.85
CA ALA A 379 -10.42 36.49 49.25
C ALA A 379 -11.69 37.00 50.02
N PRO A 380 -12.93 36.59 49.66
CA PRO A 380 -14.10 37.50 49.62
C PRO A 380 -15.13 37.33 50.77
N PRO A 381 -16.25 38.07 50.73
CA PRO A 381 -17.52 37.66 51.33
C PRO A 381 -18.71 37.49 50.33
N ALA A 382 -19.70 36.73 50.79
CA ALA A 382 -20.79 36.03 50.10
C ALA A 382 -21.98 36.82 49.47
N VAL A 383 -22.46 36.38 48.29
CA VAL A 383 -23.74 35.64 47.99
C VAL A 383 -25.01 36.07 48.78
N PRO A 384 -26.20 36.32 48.16
CA PRO A 384 -26.94 35.29 47.40
C PRO A 384 -27.77 35.67 46.14
N THR A 385 -28.17 34.60 45.44
CA THR A 385 -29.12 34.51 44.31
C THR A 385 -30.56 34.18 44.75
N ASP A 386 -31.45 34.12 43.75
CA ASP A 386 -32.84 33.63 43.69
C ASP A 386 -33.91 34.72 43.88
N GLU A 387 -35.10 34.71 43.28
CA GLU A 387 -35.77 34.00 42.16
C GLU A 387 -37.25 34.31 42.44
N SER A 388 -37.99 34.96 41.51
CA SER A 388 -39.45 34.77 41.33
C SER A 388 -40.10 35.83 40.42
N ALA A 389 -40.81 35.34 39.40
CA ALA A 389 -41.98 35.98 38.80
C ALA A 389 -43.25 35.47 39.55
N PRO A 390 -44.53 35.88 39.29
CA PRO A 390 -45.07 36.38 38.01
C PRO A 390 -46.25 37.40 38.08
N GLU A 391 -46.88 37.65 36.92
CA GLU A 391 -48.26 38.17 36.67
C GLU A 391 -48.69 39.58 37.22
N ALA A 392 -49.70 40.28 36.70
CA ALA A 392 -50.24 40.48 35.34
C ALA A 392 -51.33 41.60 35.35
N THR A 393 -51.65 42.18 34.18
CA THR A 393 -52.96 42.80 33.81
C THR A 393 -53.26 44.30 34.12
N LEU A 394 -53.22 45.14 33.07
CA LEU A 394 -54.16 46.21 32.57
C LEU A 394 -54.93 47.15 33.57
N VAL A 395 -55.31 48.42 33.29
CA VAL A 395 -55.85 49.09 32.08
C VAL A 395 -55.66 50.63 32.13
N ALA A 396 -55.34 51.26 30.97
CA ALA A 396 -55.65 52.62 30.39
C ALA A 396 -56.03 53.87 31.27
N ALA A 397 -56.00 55.13 30.78
CA ALA A 397 -55.93 55.67 29.41
C ALA A 397 -55.21 57.06 29.39
N SER A 398 -54.41 57.43 28.37
CA SER A 398 -54.81 58.12 27.11
C SER A 398 -53.60 58.97 26.59
N ARG A 399 -53.48 59.57 25.39
CA ARG A 399 -54.33 59.68 24.17
C ARG A 399 -53.47 60.02 22.91
N GLN A 400 -53.90 59.53 21.74
CA GLN A 400 -53.93 60.04 20.34
C GLN A 400 -53.21 61.37 19.97
N THR A 401 -52.66 61.60 18.74
CA THR A 401 -53.22 61.29 17.39
C THR A 401 -52.19 61.23 16.23
N GLU A 402 -52.33 60.20 15.39
CA GLU A 402 -52.12 59.96 13.93
C GLU A 402 -51.00 60.54 13.00
N GLN A 403 -50.64 59.61 12.09
CA GLN A 403 -49.88 59.61 10.81
C GLN A 403 -50.34 60.62 9.71
N TYR A 404 -49.53 60.79 8.65
CA TYR A 404 -49.85 60.30 7.27
C TYR A 404 -48.66 60.36 6.26
N LEU A 405 -48.77 59.61 5.16
CA LEU A 405 -47.80 59.46 4.03
C LEU A 405 -47.81 60.66 3.05
N PRO A 406 -46.75 60.83 2.21
CA PRO A 406 -46.81 61.59 0.96
C PRO A 406 -46.92 60.70 -0.32
N LEU A 407 -47.54 61.25 -1.37
CA LEU A 407 -47.72 60.62 -2.68
C LEU A 407 -46.81 61.20 -3.78
N ARG A 408 -46.79 60.48 -4.90
CA ARG A 408 -46.08 60.65 -6.17
C ARG A 408 -46.48 61.91 -6.99
N GLY A 409 -45.48 62.64 -7.50
CA GLY A 409 -45.45 63.12 -8.90
C GLY A 409 -45.64 64.61 -9.23
N GLY A 410 -44.58 65.23 -9.80
CA GLY A 410 -44.66 65.97 -11.07
C GLY A 410 -44.92 67.48 -11.11
N GLY A 411 -43.88 68.26 -11.45
CA GLY A 411 -43.94 69.31 -12.48
C GLY A 411 -44.38 70.75 -12.14
N GLY A 412 -43.46 71.70 -12.29
CA GLY A 412 -43.71 72.93 -13.08
C GLY A 412 -44.13 74.24 -12.39
N ALA A 413 -43.30 75.28 -12.64
CA ALA A 413 -43.64 76.72 -12.76
C ALA A 413 -43.78 77.65 -11.52
N SER A 414 -42.71 78.44 -11.31
CA SER A 414 -42.66 79.91 -11.12
C SER A 414 -43.57 80.64 -10.10
N GLY A 415 -42.95 81.43 -9.21
CA GLY A 415 -43.65 82.57 -8.56
C GLY A 415 -42.98 83.24 -7.36
N GLY A 416 -41.92 84.03 -7.56
CA GLY A 416 -41.58 85.19 -6.72
C GLY A 416 -41.13 84.98 -5.26
N SER A 417 -39.82 84.94 -5.04
CA SER A 417 -39.19 85.15 -3.71
C SER A 417 -38.00 86.11 -3.80
N ALA A 418 -37.84 86.95 -2.78
CA ALA A 418 -36.76 87.95 -2.68
C ALA A 418 -35.38 87.28 -2.61
N PRO A 419 -34.29 87.96 -3.04
CA PRO A 419 -32.97 87.35 -3.09
C PRO A 419 -32.47 86.98 -1.69
N ARG A 420 -32.19 85.69 -1.51
CA ARG A 420 -31.32 85.18 -0.45
C ARG A 420 -30.07 84.65 -1.12
N THR A 421 -28.94 85.33 -0.90
CA THR A 421 -27.63 84.90 -1.38
C THR A 421 -27.28 83.55 -0.75
N VAL A 422 -27.17 82.52 -1.59
CA VAL A 422 -26.57 81.24 -1.19
C VAL A 422 -25.06 81.43 -1.22
N MET A 423 -24.38 81.22 -0.10
CA MET A 423 -22.92 81.26 -0.07
C MET A 423 -22.36 80.05 -0.80
N GLN A 424 -21.64 80.32 -1.88
CA GLN A 424 -20.91 79.33 -2.65
C GLN A 424 -19.42 79.58 -2.42
N PHE A 425 -18.84 78.85 -1.46
CA PHE A 425 -17.38 78.70 -1.36
C PHE A 425 -16.89 77.83 -2.52
N PRO A 426 -15.61 77.96 -2.95
CA PRO A 426 -15.09 77.28 -4.14
C PRO A 426 -15.35 75.77 -4.13
N GLY A 427 -16.19 75.31 -5.07
CA GLY A 427 -16.34 73.90 -5.37
C GLY A 427 -15.09 73.40 -6.10
N GLN A 428 -14.52 72.27 -5.65
CA GLN A 428 -13.38 71.67 -6.34
C GLN A 428 -13.79 71.17 -7.72
N THR A 429 -13.43 71.92 -8.77
CA THR A 429 -13.36 71.38 -10.12
C THR A 429 -12.16 70.44 -10.23
N ALA A 430 -12.26 69.43 -11.09
CA ALA A 430 -11.24 68.39 -11.26
C ALA A 430 -9.99 68.94 -11.98
N GLY A 431 -9.20 69.75 -11.27
CA GLY A 431 -8.08 70.51 -11.84
C GLY A 431 -7.19 71.25 -10.84
N GLY A 432 -7.30 71.01 -9.53
CA GLY A 432 -6.30 71.43 -8.54
C GLY A 432 -6.15 72.94 -8.29
N GLN A 433 -6.95 73.79 -8.92
CA GLN A 433 -6.98 75.24 -8.70
C GLN A 433 -8.32 75.63 -8.08
N GLN A 434 -8.29 76.21 -6.87
CA GLN A 434 -9.47 76.79 -6.25
C GLN A 434 -9.83 78.07 -7.00
N GLU A 435 -10.99 78.07 -7.63
CA GLU A 435 -11.50 79.21 -8.38
C GLU A 435 -12.25 80.14 -7.40
N PHE A 436 -11.59 81.22 -6.99
CA PHE A 436 -12.16 82.20 -6.05
C PHE A 436 -13.21 83.07 -6.76
N THR A 437 -14.41 83.16 -6.18
CA THR A 437 -15.60 83.75 -6.82
C THR A 437 -16.22 84.90 -6.00
N GLY A 438 -15.57 85.34 -4.92
CA GLY A 438 -16.06 86.43 -4.07
C GLY A 438 -15.90 87.82 -4.70
N ASP A 439 -16.80 88.75 -4.38
CA ASP A 439 -16.66 90.14 -4.80
C ASP A 439 -15.35 90.76 -4.25
N PRO A 440 -14.67 91.62 -5.03
CA PRO A 440 -13.41 92.22 -4.61
C PRO A 440 -13.59 93.18 -3.42
N ILE A 441 -12.66 93.11 -2.47
CA ILE A 441 -12.57 93.99 -1.30
C ILE A 441 -11.23 94.72 -1.26
N SER A 442 -11.25 95.90 -0.64
CA SER A 442 -10.06 96.70 -0.35
C SER A 442 -10.09 97.09 1.12
N MET A 443 -9.17 96.53 1.91
CA MET A 443 -9.08 96.71 3.37
C MET A 443 -7.61 96.77 3.79
N ASN A 444 -7.27 97.60 4.77
CA ASN A 444 -5.89 97.76 5.25
C ASN A 444 -5.85 97.59 6.77
N PHE A 445 -5.22 96.50 7.23
CA PHE A 445 -5.05 96.14 8.62
C PHE A 445 -3.56 96.24 8.99
N GLN A 446 -3.26 97.08 9.98
CA GLN A 446 -1.92 97.26 10.54
C GLN A 446 -1.96 96.89 12.01
N ASN A 447 -1.14 95.91 12.40
CA ASN A 447 -1.05 95.36 13.75
C ASN A 447 -2.41 95.00 14.39
N ALA A 448 -3.34 94.48 13.57
CA ALA A 448 -4.69 94.17 14.02
C ALA A 448 -4.76 92.76 14.61
N ASP A 449 -5.47 92.58 15.72
CA ASP A 449 -5.81 91.25 16.25
C ASP A 449 -6.58 90.46 15.19
N LEU A 450 -6.07 89.28 14.85
CA LEU A 450 -6.65 88.39 13.85
C LEU A 450 -8.11 88.04 14.16
N ARG A 451 -8.51 87.98 15.44
CA ARG A 451 -9.92 87.75 15.83
C ARG A 451 -10.83 88.93 15.48
N ALA A 452 -10.33 90.15 15.62
CA ALA A 452 -11.06 91.36 15.24
C ALA A 452 -11.22 91.44 13.71
N VAL A 453 -10.16 91.11 12.96
CA VAL A 453 -10.21 91.06 11.49
C VAL A 453 -11.22 90.01 11.01
N LEU A 454 -11.16 88.78 11.53
CA LEU A 454 -12.11 87.72 11.15
C LEU A 454 -13.57 88.08 11.46
N ARG A 455 -13.85 88.83 12.54
CA ARG A 455 -15.19 89.36 12.81
C ARG A 455 -15.62 90.42 11.81
N VAL A 456 -14.75 91.36 11.43
CA VAL A 456 -15.08 92.37 10.40
C VAL A 456 -15.44 91.70 9.07
N PHE A 457 -14.69 90.65 8.66
CA PHE A 457 -15.05 89.84 7.49
C PHE A 457 -16.41 89.14 7.64
N ALA A 458 -16.73 88.67 8.85
CA ALA A 458 -18.01 88.01 9.12
C ALA A 458 -19.19 88.98 9.14
N ASP A 459 -19.02 90.17 9.71
CA ASP A 459 -20.06 91.21 9.78
C ASP A 459 -20.31 91.83 8.39
N ASP A 460 -19.27 92.06 7.58
CA ASP A 460 -19.36 92.56 6.20
C ASP A 460 -20.12 91.59 5.27
N ARG A 461 -19.91 90.28 5.45
CA ARG A 461 -20.46 89.23 4.56
C ARG A 461 -21.60 88.41 5.17
N GLY A 462 -22.02 88.69 6.40
CA GLY A 462 -23.10 87.96 7.08
C GLY A 462 -22.75 86.50 7.39
N LEU A 463 -21.48 86.18 7.63
CA LEU A 463 -21.02 84.83 7.97
C LEU A 463 -21.25 84.55 9.45
N ASN A 464 -21.88 83.42 9.79
CA ASN A 464 -21.87 82.92 11.16
C ASN A 464 -20.54 82.21 11.40
N ILE A 465 -19.54 82.89 11.99
CA ILE A 465 -18.24 82.30 12.30
C ILE A 465 -18.14 81.87 13.77
N VAL A 466 -17.48 80.73 14.00
CA VAL A 466 -17.04 80.28 15.33
C VAL A 466 -15.52 80.30 15.34
N ILE A 467 -14.95 81.31 16.01
CA ILE A 467 -13.51 81.47 16.19
C ILE A 467 -13.07 80.67 17.41
N ASP A 468 -12.17 79.72 17.21
CA ASP A 468 -11.62 78.89 18.28
C ASP A 468 -10.55 79.64 19.13
N PRO A 469 -10.38 79.33 20.43
CA PRO A 469 -9.32 79.95 21.25
C PRO A 469 -7.88 79.71 20.77
N SER A 470 -7.64 78.73 19.88
CA SER A 470 -6.34 78.53 19.19
C SER A 470 -5.99 79.63 18.18
N VAL A 471 -6.97 80.42 17.71
CA VAL A 471 -6.74 81.57 16.81
C VAL A 471 -6.10 82.70 17.59
N GLN A 472 -4.79 82.90 17.45
CA GLN A 472 -4.02 83.95 18.13
C GLN A 472 -2.96 84.50 17.18
N GLY A 473 -2.75 85.81 17.20
CA GLY A 473 -1.78 86.49 16.34
C GLY A 473 -2.25 87.86 15.89
N GLU A 474 -1.32 88.66 15.40
CA GLU A 474 -1.59 89.96 14.78
C GLU A 474 -1.35 89.86 13.27
N VAL A 475 -2.23 90.46 12.48
CA VAL A 475 -2.17 90.39 11.01
C VAL A 475 -1.89 91.76 10.41
N ASN A 476 -0.91 91.81 9.51
CA ASN A 476 -0.51 92.97 8.73
C ASN A 476 -0.82 92.71 7.26
N VAL A 477 -1.98 93.18 6.79
CA VAL A 477 -2.53 92.85 5.47
C VAL A 477 -3.17 94.08 4.83
N ALA A 478 -2.68 94.43 3.64
CA ALA A 478 -3.26 95.45 2.78
C ALA A 478 -3.81 94.78 1.51
N LEU A 479 -5.13 94.76 1.38
CA LEU A 479 -5.88 94.22 0.26
C LEU A 479 -6.34 95.36 -0.64
N THR A 480 -6.25 95.18 -1.94
CA THR A 480 -6.77 96.13 -2.94
C THR A 480 -7.36 95.32 -4.09
N GLU A 481 -8.68 95.42 -4.27
CA GLU A 481 -9.45 94.70 -5.28
C GLU A 481 -9.28 93.17 -5.27
N VAL A 482 -9.07 92.57 -4.10
CA VAL A 482 -8.89 91.11 -3.93
C VAL A 482 -10.24 90.46 -3.61
N PRO A 483 -10.67 89.37 -4.29
CA PRO A 483 -11.84 88.57 -3.92
C PRO A 483 -11.87 88.24 -2.42
N TRP A 484 -12.99 88.47 -1.73
CA TRP A 484 -13.04 88.34 -0.27
C TRP A 484 -12.75 86.92 0.23
N ASP A 485 -13.13 85.89 -0.55
CA ASP A 485 -12.89 84.48 -0.26
C ASP A 485 -11.40 84.12 -0.43
N GLN A 486 -10.75 84.66 -1.47
CA GLN A 486 -9.30 84.57 -1.66
C GLN A 486 -8.54 85.26 -0.53
N ALA A 487 -8.95 86.49 -0.18
CA ALA A 487 -8.34 87.25 0.91
C ALA A 487 -8.46 86.52 2.26
N PHE A 488 -9.63 85.96 2.54
CA PHE A 488 -9.92 85.19 3.74
C PHE A 488 -9.06 83.91 3.82
N ASP A 489 -9.00 83.12 2.75
CA ASP A 489 -8.16 81.91 2.66
C ASP A 489 -6.66 82.21 2.83
N ILE A 490 -6.16 83.28 2.18
CA ILE A 490 -4.77 83.74 2.36
C ILE A 490 -4.50 84.14 3.81
N ILE A 491 -5.39 84.88 4.47
CA ILE A 491 -5.23 85.31 5.86
C ILE A 491 -5.17 84.08 6.80
N LEU A 492 -6.03 83.09 6.59
CA LEU A 492 -6.06 81.87 7.41
C LEU A 492 -4.77 81.05 7.21
N ARG A 493 -4.43 80.69 5.96
CA ARG A 493 -3.24 79.88 5.65
C ARG A 493 -1.94 80.53 6.12
N THR A 494 -1.79 81.84 5.95
CA THR A 494 -0.60 82.58 6.39
C THR A 494 -0.36 82.47 7.90
N ASN A 495 -1.43 82.33 8.69
CA ASN A 495 -1.38 82.22 10.14
C ASN A 495 -1.49 80.76 10.64
N GLY A 496 -1.39 79.76 9.76
CA GLY A 496 -1.50 78.34 10.13
C GLY A 496 -2.91 77.93 10.60
N LEU A 497 -3.93 78.66 10.16
CA LEU A 497 -5.34 78.39 10.43
C LEU A 497 -6.02 77.74 9.23
N ASP A 498 -7.10 77.04 9.51
CA ASP A 498 -7.99 76.44 8.52
C ASP A 498 -9.45 76.75 8.86
N TYR A 499 -10.38 76.40 7.98
CA TYR A 499 -11.81 76.52 8.23
C TYR A 499 -12.60 75.29 7.80
N GLU A 500 -13.59 74.92 8.62
CA GLU A 500 -14.52 73.83 8.35
C GLU A 500 -15.95 74.39 8.25
N VAL A 501 -16.59 74.20 7.10
CA VAL A 501 -17.96 74.68 6.85
C VAL A 501 -18.96 73.61 7.28
N ASN A 502 -19.57 73.80 8.46
CA ASN A 502 -20.58 72.90 9.00
C ASN A 502 -21.98 73.50 8.79
N GLY A 503 -22.49 73.35 7.56
CA GLY A 503 -23.79 73.90 7.15
C GLY A 503 -23.78 75.44 7.14
N THR A 504 -24.54 76.05 8.06
CA THR A 504 -24.71 77.52 8.14
C THR A 504 -23.64 78.22 8.97
N VAL A 505 -22.68 77.47 9.55
CA VAL A 505 -21.64 78.00 10.46
C VAL A 505 -20.25 77.60 9.96
N VAL A 506 -19.34 78.57 9.92
CA VAL A 506 -17.93 78.37 9.55
C VAL A 506 -17.09 78.32 10.84
N ARG A 507 -16.48 77.16 11.11
CA ARG A 507 -15.59 76.98 12.26
C ARG A 507 -14.16 77.28 11.84
N ILE A 508 -13.48 78.19 12.55
CA ILE A 508 -12.09 78.61 12.26
C ILE A 508 -11.20 78.22 13.44
N ALA A 509 -10.16 77.43 13.18
CA ALA A 509 -9.20 76.98 14.19
C ALA A 509 -7.81 76.75 13.56
N SER A 510 -6.81 76.42 14.39
CA SER A 510 -5.49 76.05 13.86
C SER A 510 -5.53 74.73 13.09
N VAL A 511 -4.69 74.60 12.05
CA VAL A 511 -4.56 73.38 11.24
C VAL A 511 -4.22 72.16 12.12
N GLN A 512 -3.41 72.34 13.17
CA GLN A 512 -3.09 71.27 14.11
C GLN A 512 -4.32 70.79 14.87
N ARG A 513 -5.15 71.70 15.40
CA ARG A 513 -6.33 71.32 16.18
C ARG A 513 -7.37 70.56 15.34
N PHE A 514 -7.49 70.85 14.05
CA PHE A 514 -8.29 70.03 13.13
C PHE A 514 -7.67 68.65 12.86
N ARG A 515 -6.34 68.54 12.77
CA ARG A 515 -5.64 67.25 12.63
C ARG A 515 -5.79 66.39 13.87
N ASP A 516 -5.62 66.97 15.06
CA ASP A 516 -5.79 66.30 16.35
C ASP A 516 -7.22 65.78 16.52
N GLU A 517 -8.24 66.62 16.23
CA GLU A 517 -9.65 66.18 16.24
C GLU A 517 -9.94 65.10 15.18
N ALA A 518 -9.32 65.18 13.99
CA ALA A 518 -9.51 64.18 12.94
C ALA A 518 -8.82 62.84 13.28
N GLN A 519 -7.65 62.87 13.92
CA GLN A 519 -6.95 61.68 14.42
C GLN A 519 -7.74 61.05 15.56
N ALA A 520 -8.10 61.81 16.59
CA ALA A 520 -8.94 61.32 17.69
C ALA A 520 -10.29 60.76 17.20
N ARG A 521 -10.90 61.34 16.16
CA ARG A 521 -12.13 60.80 15.55
C ARG A 521 -11.89 59.50 14.80
N ARG A 522 -10.75 59.32 14.12
CA ARG A 522 -10.37 58.05 13.49
C ARG A 522 -10.07 56.98 14.53
N GLU A 523 -9.29 57.29 15.55
CA GLU A 523 -9.00 56.39 16.67
C GLU A 523 -10.29 55.95 17.38
N LEU A 524 -11.23 56.87 17.63
CA LEU A 524 -12.54 56.53 18.18
C LEU A 524 -13.39 55.67 17.23
N GLN A 525 -13.30 55.87 15.91
CA GLN A 525 -13.98 55.02 14.92
C GLN A 525 -13.34 53.62 14.82
N GLU A 526 -12.02 53.53 14.85
CA GLU A 526 -11.26 52.28 14.88
C GLU A 526 -11.57 51.52 16.18
N GLN A 527 -11.52 52.18 17.34
CA GLN A 527 -11.94 51.61 18.63
C GLN A 527 -13.41 51.17 18.62
N ALA A 528 -14.33 51.95 18.03
CA ALA A 528 -15.73 51.54 17.92
C ALA A 528 -15.93 50.34 16.98
N THR A 529 -15.09 50.20 15.95
CA THR A 529 -15.12 49.06 15.01
C THR A 529 -14.55 47.80 15.67
N LEU A 530 -13.46 47.94 16.44
CA LEU A 530 -12.85 46.86 17.24
C LEU A 530 -13.71 46.45 18.45
N ALA A 531 -14.48 47.38 19.02
CA ALA A 531 -15.47 47.13 20.07
C ALA A 531 -16.81 46.59 19.53
N GLY A 532 -16.90 46.30 18.23
CA GLY A 532 -18.05 45.61 17.65
C GLY A 532 -18.32 44.28 18.36
N SER A 533 -19.61 43.95 18.54
CA SER A 533 -19.99 42.72 19.24
C SER A 533 -19.54 41.49 18.45
N LYS A 534 -18.59 40.73 19.00
CA LYS A 534 -18.25 39.40 18.48
C LYS A 534 -19.47 38.50 18.53
N GLN A 535 -19.67 37.71 17.48
CA GLN A 535 -20.66 36.64 17.44
C GLN A 535 -19.94 35.31 17.23
N VAL A 536 -20.53 34.23 17.74
CA VAL A 536 -20.04 32.87 17.53
C VAL A 536 -20.91 32.23 16.44
N TYR A 537 -20.28 31.79 15.37
CA TYR A 537 -20.90 31.07 14.27
C TYR A 537 -20.36 29.63 14.26
N THR A 538 -21.27 28.66 14.33
CA THR A 538 -20.94 27.23 14.36
C THR A 538 -21.55 26.53 13.15
N ARG A 539 -20.73 25.82 12.37
CA ARG A 539 -21.16 25.09 11.18
C ARG A 539 -20.47 23.74 11.06
N ALA A 540 -21.24 22.67 10.92
CA ALA A 540 -20.74 21.37 10.50
C ALA A 540 -20.47 21.39 8.98
N LEU A 541 -19.31 20.89 8.57
CA LEU A 541 -18.94 20.72 7.16
C LEU A 541 -19.26 19.28 6.72
N ASN A 542 -19.71 19.11 5.49
CA ASN A 542 -20.23 17.85 4.97
C ASN A 542 -19.22 17.14 4.05
N TYR A 543 -18.42 17.92 3.34
CA TYR A 543 -17.48 17.44 2.32
C TYR A 543 -16.04 17.87 2.64
N ALA A 544 -15.85 19.13 3.05
CA ALA A 544 -14.53 19.63 3.43
C ALA A 544 -14.15 19.23 4.87
N SER A 545 -12.86 18.97 5.11
CA SER A 545 -12.31 18.80 6.46
C SER A 545 -12.29 20.15 7.19
N ALA A 546 -12.80 20.17 8.42
CA ALA A 546 -12.78 21.38 9.24
C ALA A 546 -11.35 21.84 9.57
N GLU A 547 -10.40 20.90 9.73
CA GLU A 547 -8.98 21.21 9.98
C GLU A 547 -8.32 21.91 8.78
N ASP A 548 -8.56 21.43 7.56
CA ASP A 548 -8.03 22.05 6.34
C ASP A 548 -8.62 23.45 6.11
N VAL A 549 -9.91 23.61 6.41
CA VAL A 549 -10.59 24.90 6.33
C VAL A 549 -10.11 25.87 7.42
N GLU A 550 -9.83 25.42 8.65
CA GLU A 550 -9.21 26.25 9.68
C GLU A 550 -7.84 26.77 9.21
N GLN A 551 -6.99 25.88 8.67
CA GLN A 551 -5.69 26.27 8.12
C GLN A 551 -5.82 27.29 6.98
N LEU A 552 -6.83 27.13 6.10
CA LEU A 552 -7.11 28.09 5.03
C LEU A 552 -7.54 29.46 5.56
N ILE A 553 -8.43 29.51 6.56
CA ILE A 553 -8.92 30.78 7.14
C ILE A 553 -7.79 31.51 7.90
N ARG A 554 -6.96 30.79 8.67
CA ARG A 554 -5.80 31.35 9.35
C ARG A 554 -4.72 31.83 8.38
N SER A 555 -4.36 31.01 7.38
CA SER A 555 -3.31 31.36 6.39
C SER A 555 -3.74 32.47 5.42
N GLY A 556 -5.03 32.57 5.12
CA GLY A 556 -5.62 33.64 4.32
C GLY A 556 -5.79 34.99 5.03
N ASN A 557 -5.50 35.07 6.34
CA ASN A 557 -5.72 36.25 7.18
C ASN A 557 -7.15 36.81 7.03
N LEU A 558 -8.13 35.90 7.04
CA LEU A 558 -9.55 36.25 6.85
C LEU A 558 -10.22 36.75 8.14
N LEU A 559 -9.68 36.35 9.29
CA LEU A 559 -10.07 36.84 10.62
C LEU A 559 -9.59 38.28 10.86
N SER A 560 -10.22 38.96 11.81
CA SER A 560 -9.72 40.19 12.44
C SER A 560 -8.70 39.89 13.54
N GLU A 561 -8.01 40.92 14.03
CA GLU A 561 -7.09 40.83 15.19
C GLU A 561 -7.78 40.30 16.46
N VAL A 562 -9.11 40.45 16.55
CA VAL A 562 -9.92 40.00 17.69
C VAL A 562 -10.69 38.71 17.39
N GLY A 563 -10.58 38.15 16.19
CA GLY A 563 -11.24 36.92 15.78
C GLY A 563 -10.48 35.66 16.19
N ASP A 564 -11.20 34.56 16.37
CA ASP A 564 -10.60 33.23 16.52
C ASP A 564 -11.46 32.16 15.84
N VAL A 565 -10.85 31.01 15.57
CA VAL A 565 -11.48 29.84 14.93
C VAL A 565 -11.01 28.57 15.65
N PHE A 566 -11.91 27.60 15.78
CA PHE A 566 -11.63 26.31 16.42
C PHE A 566 -12.42 25.20 15.73
N THR A 567 -11.86 24.00 15.66
CA THR A 567 -12.49 22.81 15.07
C THR A 567 -12.76 21.70 16.09
N ASP A 568 -13.99 21.19 16.14
CA ASP A 568 -14.27 19.86 16.71
C ASP A 568 -14.16 18.79 15.61
N ALA A 569 -12.97 18.19 15.50
CA ALA A 569 -12.69 17.12 14.54
C ALA A 569 -13.64 15.91 14.66
N ARG A 570 -14.18 15.63 15.86
CA ARG A 570 -15.12 14.51 16.09
C ARG A 570 -16.49 14.75 15.43
N THR A 571 -16.86 16.01 15.19
CA THR A 571 -18.13 16.39 14.55
C THR A 571 -17.94 17.16 13.24
N ASN A 572 -16.71 17.19 12.71
CA ASN A 572 -16.30 18.00 11.56
C ASN A 572 -16.89 19.42 11.59
N THR A 573 -16.88 20.04 12.77
CA THR A 573 -17.60 21.29 13.05
C THR A 573 -16.62 22.42 13.29
N LEU A 574 -16.79 23.50 12.53
CA LEU A 574 -16.02 24.72 12.61
C LEU A 574 -16.78 25.74 13.49
N VAL A 575 -16.09 26.28 14.50
CA VAL A 575 -16.59 27.31 15.41
C VAL A 575 -15.76 28.57 15.18
N ILE A 576 -16.38 29.62 14.65
CA ILE A 576 -15.74 30.90 14.34
C ILE A 576 -16.29 31.96 15.30
N THR A 577 -15.41 32.71 15.95
CA THR A 577 -15.76 33.86 16.80
C THR A 577 -15.23 35.13 16.16
N GLU A 578 -16.10 35.99 15.65
CA GLU A 578 -15.68 37.12 14.79
C GLU A 578 -16.76 38.25 14.76
N LEU A 579 -16.40 39.42 14.24
CA LEU A 579 -17.30 40.53 13.94
C LEU A 579 -18.38 40.16 12.89
N GLN A 580 -19.59 40.69 13.07
CA GLN A 580 -20.77 40.34 12.26
C GLN A 580 -20.57 40.49 10.73
N ASP A 581 -19.94 41.57 10.27
CA ASP A 581 -19.71 41.83 8.84
C ASP A 581 -18.72 40.82 8.21
N ARG A 582 -17.74 40.38 9.00
CA ARG A 582 -16.74 39.38 8.60
C ARG A 582 -17.32 37.97 8.62
N LEU A 583 -18.18 37.66 9.59
CA LEU A 583 -18.92 36.39 9.64
C LEU A 583 -19.79 36.17 8.41
N ALA A 584 -20.50 37.19 7.92
CA ALA A 584 -21.28 37.09 6.70
C ALA A 584 -20.40 36.76 5.46
N THR A 585 -19.21 37.37 5.38
CA THR A 585 -18.26 37.07 4.31
C THR A 585 -17.70 35.64 4.42
N LEU A 586 -17.44 35.17 5.66
CA LEU A 586 -16.96 33.82 5.92
C LEU A 586 -18.05 32.75 5.66
N SER A 587 -19.32 33.00 5.98
CA SER A 587 -20.40 32.05 5.68
C SER A 587 -20.56 31.81 4.17
N ASP A 588 -20.56 32.89 3.37
CA ASP A 588 -20.69 32.79 1.91
C ASP A 588 -19.49 32.06 1.27
N LEU A 589 -18.28 32.23 1.85
CA LEU A 589 -17.09 31.48 1.46
C LEU A 589 -17.23 29.99 1.83
N LEU A 590 -17.71 29.67 3.04
CA LEU A 590 -17.96 28.29 3.47
C LEU A 590 -19.02 27.58 2.61
N ASP A 591 -20.09 28.27 2.18
CA ASP A 591 -21.08 27.76 1.20
C ASP A 591 -20.49 27.53 -0.21
N THR A 592 -19.35 28.15 -0.50
CA THR A 592 -18.62 27.96 -1.76
C THR A 592 -17.60 26.82 -1.67
N LEU A 593 -17.01 26.61 -0.50
CA LEU A 593 -15.99 25.58 -0.24
C LEU A 593 -16.59 24.21 0.14
N ASP A 594 -17.65 24.15 0.95
CA ASP A 594 -18.26 22.88 1.40
C ASP A 594 -19.18 22.29 0.31
N ARG A 595 -18.58 21.81 -0.78
CA ARG A 595 -19.26 21.19 -1.93
C ARG A 595 -18.72 19.79 -2.20
N ALA A 596 -19.58 18.91 -2.69
CA ALA A 596 -19.19 17.57 -3.11
C ALA A 596 -18.15 17.65 -4.24
N GLU A 597 -16.99 17.03 -4.03
CA GLU A 597 -15.98 16.91 -5.08
C GLU A 597 -16.31 15.74 -6.02
N PRO A 598 -16.16 15.90 -7.35
CA PRO A 598 -16.28 14.80 -8.29
C PRO A 598 -15.17 13.78 -8.08
N GLN A 599 -15.49 12.50 -8.29
CA GLN A 599 -14.54 11.40 -8.21
C GLN A 599 -14.03 11.03 -9.61
N VAL A 600 -12.87 10.37 -9.66
CA VAL A 600 -12.30 9.80 -10.90
C VAL A 600 -12.03 8.32 -10.68
N GLU A 601 -12.60 7.48 -11.54
CA GLU A 601 -12.13 6.10 -11.75
C GLU A 601 -10.96 6.14 -12.74
N ILE A 602 -9.83 5.53 -12.40
CA ILE A 602 -8.66 5.39 -13.26
C ILE A 602 -8.47 3.90 -13.53
N GLU A 603 -8.56 3.51 -14.79
CA GLU A 603 -8.18 2.18 -15.28
C GLU A 603 -6.82 2.28 -16.00
N ALA A 604 -5.82 1.54 -15.51
CA ALA A 604 -4.64 1.24 -16.31
C ALA A 604 -4.82 -0.13 -16.99
N ARG A 605 -4.24 -0.31 -18.16
CA ARG A 605 -4.16 -1.61 -18.85
C ARG A 605 -2.73 -1.83 -19.30
N ILE A 606 -2.09 -2.85 -18.76
CA ILE A 606 -0.78 -3.33 -19.19
C ILE A 606 -1.04 -4.51 -20.13
N VAL A 607 -0.50 -4.45 -21.34
CA VAL A 607 -0.54 -5.54 -22.30
C VAL A 607 0.90 -5.96 -22.56
N GLN A 608 1.18 -7.25 -22.38
CA GLN A 608 2.43 -7.88 -22.79
C GLN A 608 2.09 -8.94 -23.84
N ALA A 609 2.83 -8.94 -24.94
CA ALA A 609 2.83 -10.00 -25.94
C ALA A 609 4.25 -10.53 -26.10
N GLY A 610 4.40 -11.85 -26.16
CA GLY A 610 5.69 -12.52 -26.42
C GLY A 610 5.52 -13.52 -27.56
N HIS A 611 6.48 -13.56 -28.47
CA HIS A 611 6.52 -14.52 -29.57
C HIS A 611 7.90 -15.14 -29.69
N ASP A 612 7.96 -16.45 -29.46
CA ASP A 612 9.19 -17.24 -29.56
C ASP A 612 9.09 -18.20 -30.74
N SER A 613 10.14 -18.25 -31.57
CA SER A 613 10.29 -19.29 -32.59
C SER A 613 11.69 -19.88 -32.59
N ALA A 614 11.77 -21.20 -32.75
CA ALA A 614 13.02 -21.95 -32.84
C ALA A 614 12.95 -22.93 -34.01
N ARG A 615 13.92 -22.83 -34.92
CA ARG A 615 14.09 -23.70 -36.09
C ARG A 615 15.50 -24.23 -36.11
N ALA A 616 15.67 -25.55 -36.05
CA ALA A 616 16.99 -26.17 -36.16
C ALA A 616 16.95 -27.39 -37.10
N LEU A 617 18.00 -27.54 -37.89
CA LEU A 617 18.22 -28.68 -38.79
C LEU A 617 19.66 -29.15 -38.67
N GLY A 618 19.85 -30.45 -38.46
CA GLY A 618 21.15 -31.03 -38.17
C GLY A 618 21.28 -32.47 -38.62
N VAL A 619 22.52 -32.90 -38.86
CA VAL A 619 22.86 -34.22 -39.39
C VAL A 619 23.90 -34.87 -38.50
N GLN A 620 23.65 -36.13 -38.16
CA GLN A 620 24.63 -37.03 -37.56
C GLN A 620 24.90 -38.15 -38.55
N TRP A 621 26.15 -38.47 -38.85
CA TRP A 621 26.43 -39.68 -39.61
C TRP A 621 27.81 -40.26 -39.26
N GLY A 622 27.92 -41.58 -39.31
CA GLY A 622 29.06 -42.37 -38.89
C GLY A 622 29.41 -43.41 -39.93
N VAL A 623 30.68 -43.79 -39.98
CA VAL A 623 31.15 -44.94 -40.75
C VAL A 623 31.97 -45.83 -39.85
N THR A 624 31.64 -47.10 -39.79
CA THR A 624 32.44 -48.11 -39.10
C THR A 624 32.81 -49.20 -40.09
N GLY A 625 34.10 -49.47 -40.22
CA GLY A 625 34.64 -50.51 -41.08
C GLY A 625 35.63 -51.34 -40.29
N ARG A 626 35.52 -52.66 -40.40
CA ARG A 626 36.45 -53.59 -39.73
C ARG A 626 37.02 -54.57 -40.75
N ALA A 627 38.32 -54.79 -40.61
CA ALA A 627 39.07 -55.81 -41.29
C ALA A 627 39.60 -56.80 -40.25
N ALA A 628 39.09 -58.03 -40.24
CA ALA A 628 39.52 -59.11 -39.36
C ALA A 628 39.27 -60.46 -40.04
N GLN A 629 40.02 -61.48 -39.63
CA GLN A 629 39.89 -62.84 -40.15
C GLN A 629 38.53 -63.47 -39.78
N GLU A 630 38.00 -63.13 -38.61
CA GLU A 630 36.71 -63.61 -38.04
C GLU A 630 35.48 -63.25 -38.89
N ILE A 631 35.57 -62.21 -39.72
CA ILE A 631 34.48 -61.69 -40.58
C ILE A 631 34.72 -61.97 -42.08
N GLY A 632 35.78 -62.72 -42.41
CA GLY A 632 36.17 -62.98 -43.80
C GLY A 632 36.77 -61.79 -44.54
N ASN A 633 37.19 -60.73 -43.84
CA ASN A 633 37.73 -59.49 -44.40
C ASN A 633 39.10 -59.15 -43.78
N SER A 634 40.12 -60.00 -43.94
CA SER A 634 41.46 -59.75 -43.35
C SER A 634 42.31 -58.81 -44.20
N LEU A 635 43.21 -58.03 -43.57
CA LEU A 635 44.22 -57.28 -44.30
C LEU A 635 45.26 -58.22 -44.94
N PRO A 636 45.87 -57.87 -46.09
CA PRO A 636 46.85 -58.71 -46.79
C PRO A 636 48.25 -58.71 -46.14
N PHE A 637 48.38 -58.27 -44.88
CA PHE A 637 49.63 -58.16 -44.15
C PHE A 637 49.71 -59.22 -43.04
N SER A 638 50.88 -59.82 -42.83
CA SER A 638 51.08 -60.81 -41.75
C SER A 638 50.94 -60.20 -40.35
N PHE A 639 51.34 -58.94 -40.18
CA PHE A 639 51.06 -58.14 -38.99
C PHE A 639 51.11 -56.63 -39.34
N PRO A 640 50.14 -55.81 -38.91
CA PRO A 640 48.84 -56.22 -38.38
C PRO A 640 47.94 -56.80 -39.48
N ASN A 641 47.39 -58.00 -39.26
CA ASN A 641 46.45 -58.67 -40.19
C ASN A 641 44.98 -58.21 -40.00
N ARG A 642 44.76 -57.29 -39.06
CA ARG A 642 43.48 -56.70 -38.69
C ARG A 642 43.57 -55.18 -38.60
N GLY A 643 42.47 -54.50 -38.83
CA GLY A 643 42.35 -53.06 -38.69
C GLY A 643 40.90 -52.63 -38.53
N ALA A 644 40.69 -51.41 -38.07
CA ALA A 644 39.37 -50.79 -38.02
C ALA A 644 39.48 -49.32 -38.45
N ILE A 645 38.45 -48.84 -39.14
CA ILE A 645 38.17 -47.43 -39.32
C ILE A 645 36.88 -47.14 -38.57
N THR A 646 36.93 -46.21 -37.61
CA THR A 646 35.74 -45.71 -36.93
C THR A 646 35.71 -44.21 -37.10
N GLY A 647 34.65 -43.71 -37.72
CA GLY A 647 34.33 -42.30 -37.71
C GLY A 647 33.76 -41.94 -36.34
N ARG A 648 34.61 -41.84 -35.32
CA ARG A 648 34.19 -41.46 -33.96
C ARG A 648 34.75 -40.09 -33.62
N ALA A 649 33.93 -39.05 -33.76
CA ALA A 649 34.05 -37.90 -32.88
C ALA A 649 33.84 -38.35 -31.42
N GLY A 650 34.43 -37.64 -30.47
CA GLY A 650 34.33 -37.97 -29.04
C GLY A 650 32.90 -38.26 -28.57
N GLY A 651 32.77 -39.15 -27.58
CA GLY A 651 31.47 -39.41 -26.94
C GLY A 651 30.91 -38.17 -26.23
N PRO A 652 29.66 -38.23 -25.73
CA PRO A 652 29.04 -37.12 -24.98
C PRO A 652 29.90 -36.58 -23.83
N ASP A 653 30.76 -37.41 -23.26
CA ASP A 653 31.66 -37.12 -22.13
C ASP A 653 32.86 -36.22 -22.47
N GLY A 654 32.94 -35.65 -23.67
CA GLY A 654 33.96 -34.67 -24.06
C GLY A 654 35.39 -35.21 -24.18
N GLN A 655 35.61 -36.51 -23.97
CA GLN A 655 36.86 -37.16 -24.33
C GLN A 655 37.08 -37.03 -25.84
N GLY A 656 38.22 -36.46 -26.24
CA GLY A 656 38.58 -36.26 -27.65
C GLY A 656 38.70 -37.57 -28.44
N PRO A 657 39.20 -37.55 -29.69
CA PRO A 657 39.35 -38.76 -30.50
C PRO A 657 40.31 -39.76 -29.82
N SER A 658 39.76 -40.70 -29.06
CA SER A 658 40.50 -41.78 -28.40
C SER A 658 41.07 -42.74 -29.44
N GLY A 659 42.30 -43.20 -29.20
CA GLY A 659 43.06 -44.02 -30.15
C GLY A 659 42.39 -45.35 -30.52
N LEU A 660 42.86 -45.93 -31.63
CA LEU A 660 42.39 -47.18 -32.23
C LEU A 660 42.68 -48.43 -31.39
N ASP A 661 42.05 -48.57 -30.21
CA ASP A 661 42.05 -49.86 -29.52
C ASP A 661 41.14 -50.86 -30.22
N SER A 662 41.75 -51.69 -31.07
CA SER A 662 41.11 -52.82 -31.76
C SER A 662 40.50 -53.91 -30.86
N ARG A 663 40.61 -53.82 -29.51
CA ARG A 663 39.87 -54.65 -28.55
C ARG A 663 38.64 -53.97 -27.95
N ALA A 664 38.55 -52.65 -27.98
CA ALA A 664 37.36 -51.92 -27.60
C ALA A 664 36.38 -51.93 -28.78
N LEU A 665 35.61 -53.02 -28.91
CA LEU A 665 34.43 -53.03 -29.76
C LEU A 665 33.56 -51.81 -29.36
N PRO A 666 33.22 -50.91 -30.28
CA PRO A 666 32.23 -49.90 -29.96
C PRO A 666 30.91 -50.63 -29.67
N ASP A 667 30.29 -50.27 -28.54
CA ASP A 667 28.85 -50.39 -28.40
C ASP A 667 28.22 -49.77 -29.67
N GLU A 668 27.33 -50.50 -30.35
CA GLU A 668 26.90 -50.18 -31.73
C GLU A 668 26.14 -48.84 -31.85
N ASN A 669 25.96 -48.14 -30.73
CA ASN A 669 25.19 -46.92 -30.55
C ASN A 669 25.98 -45.59 -30.60
N ALA A 670 27.33 -45.57 -30.79
CA ALA A 670 28.12 -44.36 -30.44
C ALA A 670 29.35 -43.99 -31.32
N ALA A 671 29.29 -44.14 -32.66
CA ALA A 671 30.38 -43.73 -33.56
C ALA A 671 29.92 -42.84 -34.73
N THR A 672 29.67 -41.56 -34.47
CA THR A 672 29.37 -40.53 -35.49
C THR A 672 30.61 -39.75 -35.92
N ALA A 673 30.86 -39.68 -37.22
CA ALA A 673 31.99 -38.99 -37.85
C ALA A 673 31.71 -37.48 -37.97
N VAL A 674 30.47 -37.15 -38.31
CA VAL A 674 29.87 -35.82 -38.18
C VAL A 674 28.81 -35.94 -37.10
N ASN A 675 28.96 -35.19 -36.02
CA ASN A 675 27.99 -35.13 -34.93
C ASN A 675 27.41 -33.71 -34.85
N LEU A 676 26.52 -33.37 -35.77
CA LEU A 676 25.85 -32.07 -35.86
C LEU A 676 24.33 -32.23 -35.71
N GLY A 677 23.91 -33.09 -34.77
CA GLY A 677 22.50 -33.34 -34.47
C GLY A 677 21.86 -32.19 -33.69
N VAL A 678 20.55 -32.04 -33.86
CA VAL A 678 19.75 -31.03 -33.14
C VAL A 678 19.41 -31.53 -31.74
N SER A 679 19.73 -30.74 -30.71
CA SER A 679 19.28 -31.01 -29.34
C SER A 679 17.76 -30.79 -29.25
N ALA A 680 17.05 -31.68 -28.57
CA ALA A 680 15.59 -31.67 -28.47
C ALA A 680 14.84 -31.66 -29.83
N ALA A 681 15.39 -32.34 -30.85
CA ALA A 681 14.74 -32.51 -32.14
C ALA A 681 13.31 -33.10 -32.00
N THR A 682 12.31 -32.44 -32.57
CA THR A 682 10.91 -32.95 -32.62
C THR A 682 10.73 -34.05 -33.67
N SER A 683 11.63 -34.14 -34.64
CA SER A 683 11.63 -35.18 -35.66
C SER A 683 13.05 -35.64 -36.01
N ALA A 684 13.20 -36.94 -36.27
CA ALA A 684 14.45 -37.52 -36.71
C ALA A 684 14.19 -38.65 -37.72
N LEU A 685 15.14 -38.88 -38.62
CA LEU A 685 15.04 -39.87 -39.69
C LEU A 685 16.39 -40.59 -39.83
N GLY A 686 16.46 -41.80 -39.29
CA GLY A 686 17.63 -42.66 -39.30
C GLY A 686 17.64 -43.65 -40.48
N LEU A 687 18.81 -43.83 -41.08
CA LEU A 687 19.12 -44.80 -42.13
C LEU A 687 20.43 -45.50 -41.76
N THR A 688 20.37 -46.80 -41.52
CA THR A 688 21.56 -47.64 -41.27
C THR A 688 21.77 -48.58 -42.45
N MET A 689 23.00 -48.62 -42.97
CA MET A 689 23.38 -49.39 -44.15
C MET A 689 24.57 -50.28 -43.79
N GLY A 690 24.27 -51.50 -43.35
CA GLY A 690 25.25 -52.52 -42.98
C GLY A 690 25.48 -53.58 -44.07
N SER A 691 26.70 -54.05 -44.17
CA SER A 691 27.04 -55.27 -44.92
C SER A 691 26.67 -56.54 -44.15
N VAL A 692 26.35 -57.64 -44.84
CA VAL A 692 25.87 -58.90 -44.22
C VAL A 692 26.87 -59.49 -43.19
N ASN A 693 28.17 -59.23 -43.35
CA ASN A 693 29.21 -59.68 -42.42
C ASN A 693 29.62 -58.57 -41.41
N GLY A 694 28.95 -57.41 -41.42
CA GLY A 694 29.29 -56.22 -40.64
C GLY A 694 30.72 -55.72 -40.90
N SER A 695 31.26 -55.89 -42.11
CA SER A 695 32.62 -55.44 -42.48
C SER A 695 32.68 -53.93 -42.73
N LEU A 696 31.56 -53.36 -43.16
CA LEU A 696 31.29 -51.93 -43.31
C LEU A 696 29.84 -51.65 -42.92
N ASN A 697 29.63 -50.65 -42.07
CA ASN A 697 28.35 -50.06 -41.71
C ASN A 697 28.43 -48.52 -41.91
N LEU A 698 27.36 -47.94 -42.43
CA LEU A 698 27.17 -46.51 -42.62
C LEU A 698 25.84 -46.10 -41.96
N ASP A 699 25.92 -45.22 -40.99
CA ASP A 699 24.77 -44.76 -40.21
C ASP A 699 24.56 -43.28 -40.48
N LEU A 700 23.33 -42.88 -40.83
CA LEU A 700 22.94 -41.50 -41.13
C LEU A 700 21.63 -41.17 -40.41
N ALA A 701 21.64 -40.14 -39.59
CA ALA A 701 20.46 -39.58 -38.95
C ALA A 701 20.31 -38.10 -39.32
N LEU A 702 19.17 -37.75 -39.92
CA LEU A 702 18.70 -36.38 -40.03
C LEU A 702 17.89 -36.05 -38.78
N SER A 703 18.02 -34.83 -38.26
CA SER A 703 17.30 -34.34 -37.08
C SER A 703 16.80 -32.91 -37.33
N ALA A 704 15.56 -32.64 -36.95
CA ALA A 704 14.94 -31.32 -37.13
C ALA A 704 14.06 -30.94 -35.94
N LEU A 705 14.03 -29.64 -35.66
CA LEU A 705 13.19 -28.97 -34.68
C LEU A 705 12.54 -27.77 -35.37
N GLU A 706 11.23 -27.66 -35.22
CA GLU A 706 10.50 -26.41 -35.42
C GLU A 706 9.54 -26.27 -34.23
N SER A 707 9.59 -25.12 -33.56
CA SER A 707 8.81 -24.77 -32.38
C SER A 707 8.41 -23.32 -32.47
N GLU A 708 7.20 -23.02 -32.04
CA GLU A 708 6.59 -21.68 -32.05
C GLU A 708 5.77 -21.54 -30.77
N GLY A 709 5.88 -20.38 -30.12
CA GLY A 709 5.22 -20.05 -28.86
C GLY A 709 4.68 -18.63 -28.91
N GLU A 710 3.49 -18.44 -28.36
CA GLU A 710 2.83 -17.14 -28.25
C GLU A 710 2.32 -16.96 -26.81
N LEU A 711 2.60 -15.80 -26.24
CA LEU A 711 2.22 -15.39 -24.89
C LEU A 711 1.47 -14.07 -24.97
N SER A 712 0.34 -13.96 -24.28
CA SER A 712 -0.38 -12.70 -24.10
C SER A 712 -0.83 -12.56 -22.66
N ILE A 713 -0.41 -11.48 -22.00
CA ILE A 713 -0.75 -11.15 -20.61
C ILE A 713 -1.40 -9.77 -20.61
N ILE A 714 -2.56 -9.66 -19.96
CA ILE A 714 -3.29 -8.40 -19.81
C ILE A 714 -3.61 -8.18 -18.32
N SER A 715 -3.08 -7.10 -17.76
CA SER A 715 -3.31 -6.71 -16.36
C SER A 715 -4.04 -5.36 -16.34
N SER A 716 -5.20 -5.29 -15.67
CA SER A 716 -6.05 -4.10 -15.64
C SER A 716 -6.38 -3.60 -14.22
N PRO A 717 -5.43 -2.98 -13.49
CA PRO A 717 -5.72 -2.41 -12.18
C PRO A 717 -6.62 -1.17 -12.33
N ARG A 718 -7.58 -1.05 -11.40
CA ARG A 718 -8.53 0.06 -11.32
C ARG A 718 -8.49 0.68 -9.93
N VAL A 719 -8.59 1.99 -9.84
CA VAL A 719 -8.70 2.72 -8.58
C VAL A 719 -9.64 3.91 -8.74
N THR A 720 -10.43 4.22 -7.72
CA THR A 720 -11.31 5.40 -7.70
C THR A 720 -10.88 6.31 -6.56
N THR A 721 -10.76 7.61 -6.84
CA THR A 721 -10.34 8.61 -5.85
C THR A 721 -11.02 9.96 -6.08
N GLN A 722 -10.91 10.86 -5.09
CA GLN A 722 -11.39 12.24 -5.19
C GLN A 722 -10.40 13.11 -5.98
N ASN A 723 -10.86 14.28 -6.40
CA ASN A 723 -10.05 15.25 -7.10
C ASN A 723 -8.85 15.71 -6.25
N ASN A 724 -7.64 15.72 -6.82
CA ASN A 724 -6.37 16.04 -6.15
C ASN A 724 -5.96 15.09 -5.01
N VAL A 725 -6.67 13.97 -4.79
CA VAL A 725 -6.32 12.98 -3.75
C VAL A 725 -5.57 11.80 -4.37
N GLU A 726 -4.34 11.57 -3.90
CA GLU A 726 -3.53 10.41 -4.29
C GLU A 726 -4.21 9.11 -3.87
N ALA A 727 -4.24 8.12 -4.76
CA ALA A 727 -4.69 6.78 -4.45
C ALA A 727 -3.73 5.73 -5.03
N SER A 728 -3.64 4.60 -4.33
CA SER A 728 -2.82 3.47 -4.72
C SER A 728 -3.59 2.16 -4.70
N ILE A 729 -3.20 1.24 -5.57
CA ILE A 729 -3.60 -0.17 -5.55
C ILE A 729 -2.36 -1.03 -5.82
N LEU A 730 -2.18 -2.07 -5.00
CA LEU A 730 -1.03 -2.98 -5.03
C LEU A 730 -1.53 -4.43 -5.00
N GLN A 731 -0.97 -5.28 -5.86
CA GLN A 731 -1.23 -6.72 -5.89
C GLN A 731 0.06 -7.49 -6.20
N GLY A 732 0.48 -8.38 -5.30
CA GLY A 732 1.62 -9.26 -5.51
C GLY A 732 2.15 -9.91 -4.23
N ASP A 733 3.37 -10.44 -4.31
CA ASP A 733 4.01 -11.22 -3.26
C ASP A 733 5.15 -10.45 -2.58
N GLN A 734 5.46 -10.80 -1.33
CA GLN A 734 6.64 -10.29 -0.62
C GLN A 734 7.71 -11.39 -0.51
N ILE A 735 8.85 -11.17 -1.16
CA ILE A 735 9.97 -12.12 -1.19
C ILE A 735 10.91 -11.84 0.00
N PRO A 736 11.22 -12.83 0.86
CA PRO A 736 12.18 -12.66 1.95
C PRO A 736 13.63 -12.82 1.48
N TYR A 737 14.43 -11.76 1.66
CA TYR A 737 15.87 -11.73 1.45
C TYR A 737 16.61 -11.85 2.79
N GLN A 738 17.54 -12.78 2.89
CA GLN A 738 18.38 -12.93 4.09
C GLN A 738 19.67 -12.12 3.93
N THR A 739 19.91 -11.18 4.84
CA THR A 739 21.15 -10.40 4.90
C THR A 739 21.94 -10.77 6.16
N VAL A 740 23.23 -11.08 5.99
CA VAL A 740 24.12 -11.38 7.13
C VAL A 740 24.95 -10.12 7.42
N ALA A 741 24.67 -9.47 8.55
CA ALA A 741 25.40 -8.30 9.02
C ALA A 741 25.84 -8.51 10.47
N ASN A 742 27.13 -8.32 10.76
CA ASN A 742 27.71 -8.51 12.11
C ASN A 742 27.34 -9.88 12.75
N ASN A 743 27.44 -10.96 11.98
CA ASN A 743 27.01 -12.32 12.37
C ASN A 743 25.52 -12.48 12.76
N THR A 744 24.70 -11.44 12.58
CA THR A 744 23.24 -11.47 12.72
C THR A 744 22.60 -11.70 11.35
N VAL A 745 21.67 -12.65 11.28
CA VAL A 745 20.83 -12.86 10.08
C VAL A 745 19.58 -12.01 10.22
N THR A 746 19.41 -11.02 9.34
CA THR A 746 18.22 -10.18 9.26
C THR A 746 17.46 -10.52 7.98
N VAL A 747 16.17 -10.83 8.11
CA VAL A 747 15.26 -11.01 6.97
C VAL A 747 14.69 -9.65 6.58
N GLN A 748 14.86 -9.27 5.32
CA GLN A 748 14.23 -8.09 4.71
C GLN A 748 13.22 -8.57 3.67
N PHE A 749 12.02 -7.98 3.64
CA PHE A 749 11.03 -8.29 2.61
C PHE A 749 11.17 -7.31 1.44
N LYS A 750 11.12 -7.83 0.22
CA LYS A 750 11.11 -7.03 -1.01
C LYS A 750 9.89 -7.42 -1.83
N GLU A 751 9.11 -6.42 -2.20
CA GLU A 751 7.85 -6.61 -2.88
C GLU A 751 8.07 -6.92 -4.38
N ALA A 752 7.36 -7.92 -4.87
CA ALA A 752 7.21 -8.25 -6.27
C ALA A 752 5.72 -8.16 -6.59
N ALA A 753 5.29 -6.93 -6.88
CA ALA A 753 3.89 -6.58 -7.09
C ALA A 753 3.66 -5.67 -8.30
N LEU A 754 2.43 -5.71 -8.80
CA LEU A 754 1.82 -4.70 -9.64
C LEU A 754 1.29 -3.58 -8.72
N THR A 755 1.81 -2.37 -8.90
CA THR A 755 1.45 -1.17 -8.13
C THR A 755 1.06 -0.06 -9.08
N LEU A 756 -0.15 0.47 -8.94
CA LEU A 756 -0.60 1.72 -9.58
C LEU A 756 -0.75 2.78 -8.49
N LEU A 757 0.02 3.86 -8.59
CA LEU A 757 -0.11 5.09 -7.80
C LEU A 757 -0.57 6.21 -8.74
N VAL A 758 -1.64 6.92 -8.39
CA VAL A 758 -2.18 8.01 -9.22
C VAL A 758 -2.79 9.14 -8.41
N THR A 759 -2.51 10.37 -8.84
CA THR A 759 -3.14 11.60 -8.34
C THR A 759 -3.82 12.32 -9.50
N PRO A 760 -5.16 12.29 -9.61
CA PRO A 760 -5.90 12.95 -10.66
C PRO A 760 -6.24 14.40 -10.31
N GLN A 761 -6.36 15.25 -11.32
CA GLN A 761 -6.83 16.63 -11.24
C GLN A 761 -7.79 16.89 -12.40
N ILE A 762 -9.05 17.15 -12.09
CA ILE A 762 -10.09 17.50 -13.06
C ILE A 762 -9.96 18.97 -13.45
N THR A 763 -10.04 19.23 -14.75
CA THR A 763 -10.02 20.58 -15.34
C THR A 763 -11.42 21.05 -15.74
N ASN A 764 -11.61 22.37 -15.86
CA ASN A 764 -12.84 22.98 -16.38
C ASN A 764 -13.23 22.52 -17.79
N ALA A 765 -12.32 21.89 -18.54
CA ALA A 765 -12.56 21.35 -19.88
C ALA A 765 -13.09 19.90 -19.89
N ASN A 766 -13.44 19.31 -18.74
CA ASN A 766 -13.74 17.87 -18.58
C ASN A 766 -12.58 16.95 -19.03
N THR A 767 -11.35 17.41 -18.85
CA THR A 767 -10.15 16.56 -19.00
C THR A 767 -9.50 16.34 -17.64
N VAL A 768 -8.87 15.19 -17.44
CA VAL A 768 -8.19 14.82 -16.21
C VAL A 768 -6.68 14.83 -16.47
N ILE A 769 -5.96 15.64 -15.68
CA ILE A 769 -4.50 15.60 -15.58
C ILE A 769 -4.18 14.56 -14.50
N MET A 770 -3.27 13.63 -14.75
CA MET A 770 -2.90 12.58 -13.81
C MET A 770 -1.39 12.49 -13.69
N ALA A 771 -0.87 12.60 -12.47
CA ALA A 771 0.46 12.11 -12.13
C ALA A 771 0.33 10.61 -11.84
N VAL A 772 1.09 9.77 -12.55
CA VAL A 772 0.99 8.30 -12.49
C VAL A 772 2.38 7.72 -12.25
N ASP A 773 2.50 6.80 -11.29
CA ASP A 773 3.63 5.89 -11.15
C ASP A 773 3.08 4.44 -11.17
N LEU A 774 3.32 3.75 -12.27
CA LEU A 774 2.93 2.36 -12.48
C LEU A 774 4.19 1.49 -12.44
N GLU A 775 4.21 0.51 -11.54
CA GLU A 775 5.27 -0.48 -11.41
C GLU A 775 4.68 -1.88 -11.57
N ASN A 776 5.32 -2.74 -12.34
CA ASN A 776 5.02 -4.17 -12.43
C ASN A 776 6.31 -4.95 -12.16
N SER A 777 6.43 -5.49 -10.95
CA SER A 777 7.60 -6.22 -10.47
C SER A 777 7.23 -7.69 -10.21
N PHE A 778 7.99 -8.63 -10.77
CA PHE A 778 7.76 -10.07 -10.59
C PHE A 778 9.04 -10.87 -10.34
N ALA A 779 8.91 -12.03 -9.70
CA ALA A 779 10.02 -12.90 -9.34
C ALA A 779 10.46 -13.79 -10.51
N ASP A 780 11.74 -13.71 -10.89
CA ASP A 780 12.39 -14.65 -11.81
C ASP A 780 13.18 -15.70 -11.01
N PHE A 781 12.56 -16.87 -10.86
CA PHE A 781 13.17 -18.05 -10.24
C PHE A 781 14.13 -18.81 -11.18
N GLY A 782 14.10 -18.53 -12.49
CA GLY A 782 15.00 -19.16 -13.48
C GLY A 782 16.43 -18.61 -13.40
N ARG A 783 16.60 -17.38 -12.91
CA ARG A 783 17.90 -16.71 -12.71
C ARG A 783 18.32 -16.57 -11.24
N ALA A 784 17.79 -17.43 -10.36
CA ALA A 784 18.06 -17.34 -8.92
C ALA A 784 19.55 -17.53 -8.55
N LEU A 785 20.01 -16.80 -7.55
CA LEU A 785 21.41 -16.71 -7.10
C LEU A 785 21.57 -17.18 -5.64
N GLY A 786 22.69 -17.82 -5.33
CA GLY A 786 23.04 -18.22 -3.96
C GLY A 786 22.41 -19.55 -3.49
N ASP A 787 22.64 -19.86 -2.21
CA ASP A 787 22.08 -21.01 -1.49
C ASP A 787 21.62 -20.54 -0.09
N PRO A 788 20.31 -20.55 0.24
CA PRO A 788 19.19 -20.94 -0.62
C PRO A 788 19.03 -20.02 -1.85
N PRO A 789 18.39 -20.48 -2.94
CA PRO A 789 18.26 -19.71 -4.18
C PRO A 789 17.38 -18.47 -3.99
N ILE A 790 17.96 -17.30 -4.18
CA ILE A 790 17.30 -16.00 -4.12
C ILE A 790 16.90 -15.59 -5.56
N PRO A 791 15.60 -15.45 -5.90
CA PRO A 791 15.17 -15.05 -7.23
C PRO A 791 15.58 -13.60 -7.52
N SER A 792 15.89 -13.30 -8.79
CA SER A 792 16.00 -11.90 -9.23
C SER A 792 14.60 -11.31 -9.43
N ILE A 793 14.42 -10.00 -9.19
CA ILE A 793 13.17 -9.31 -9.49
C ILE A 793 13.31 -8.62 -10.85
N VAL A 794 12.38 -8.89 -11.75
CA VAL A 794 12.23 -8.17 -13.02
C VAL A 794 11.19 -7.07 -12.80
N THR A 795 11.57 -5.82 -13.06
CA THR A 795 10.74 -4.64 -12.82
C THR A 795 10.51 -3.87 -14.11
N GLN A 796 9.25 -3.59 -14.42
CA GLN A 796 8.81 -2.66 -15.45
C GLN A 796 8.21 -1.43 -14.75
N ARG A 797 8.59 -0.21 -15.14
CA ARG A 797 8.07 1.01 -14.49
C ARG A 797 7.80 2.12 -15.49
N ALA A 798 6.68 2.82 -15.32
CA ALA A 798 6.35 4.05 -16.04
C ALA A 798 5.89 5.12 -15.04
N ARG A 799 6.64 6.23 -14.98
CA ARG A 799 6.27 7.42 -14.20
C ARG A 799 6.10 8.60 -15.14
N THR A 800 4.92 9.23 -15.15
CA THR A 800 4.58 10.32 -16.07
C THR A 800 3.53 11.26 -15.48
N THR A 801 3.35 12.42 -16.12
CA THR A 801 2.17 13.27 -15.94
C THR A 801 1.52 13.50 -17.29
N ILE A 802 0.24 13.12 -17.42
CA ILE A 802 -0.50 13.16 -18.69
C ILE A 802 -1.87 13.79 -18.52
N GLN A 803 -2.41 14.37 -19.60
CA GLN A 803 -3.77 14.92 -19.66
C GLN A 803 -4.59 14.12 -20.66
N VAL A 804 -5.77 13.66 -20.26
CA VAL A 804 -6.67 12.80 -21.06
C VAL A 804 -8.11 13.27 -20.89
N ALA A 805 -8.96 13.13 -21.91
CA ALA A 805 -10.38 13.45 -21.80
C ALA A 805 -11.16 12.40 -20.98
N ASP A 806 -12.29 12.81 -20.42
CA ASP A 806 -13.23 11.93 -19.69
C ASP A 806 -13.67 10.73 -20.56
N GLY A 807 -13.26 9.52 -20.19
CA GLY A 807 -13.58 8.27 -20.89
C GLY A 807 -12.70 7.91 -22.08
N GLU A 808 -11.69 8.71 -22.44
CA GLU A 808 -10.73 8.38 -23.51
C GLU A 808 -9.53 7.57 -22.99
N THR A 809 -9.00 6.68 -23.83
CA THR A 809 -7.79 5.90 -23.53
C THR A 809 -6.57 6.53 -24.18
N THR A 810 -5.50 6.76 -23.42
CA THR A 810 -4.18 7.14 -23.97
C THR A 810 -3.15 6.03 -23.76
N VAL A 811 -2.11 6.02 -24.59
CA VAL A 811 -0.89 5.22 -24.38
C VAL A 811 0.10 6.06 -23.57
N ILE A 812 0.55 5.55 -22.43
CA ILE A 812 1.63 6.18 -21.63
C ILE A 812 3.00 5.85 -22.24
N GLY A 813 3.17 4.62 -22.72
CA GLY A 813 4.42 4.16 -23.33
C GLY A 813 4.39 2.67 -23.63
N GLY A 814 5.49 2.19 -24.18
CA GLY A 814 5.71 0.79 -24.48
C GLY A 814 7.17 0.48 -24.81
N ILE A 815 7.50 -0.81 -24.85
CA ILE A 815 8.83 -1.33 -25.18
C ILE A 815 8.63 -2.47 -26.17
N TYR A 816 9.42 -2.49 -27.25
CA TYR A 816 9.49 -3.62 -28.18
C TYR A 816 10.94 -4.10 -28.24
N GLU A 817 11.16 -5.37 -27.93
CA GLU A 817 12.45 -6.05 -27.99
C GLU A 817 12.35 -7.21 -28.99
N ASN A 818 13.38 -7.39 -29.82
CA ASN A 818 13.47 -8.51 -30.74
C ASN A 818 14.91 -9.02 -30.77
N THR A 819 15.09 -10.25 -30.29
CA THR A 819 16.37 -10.95 -30.23
C THR A 819 16.38 -12.10 -31.23
N GLN A 820 17.16 -11.93 -32.31
CA GLN A 820 17.43 -12.98 -33.29
C GLN A 820 18.84 -13.56 -33.10
N SER A 821 18.96 -14.89 -33.09
CA SER A 821 20.22 -15.62 -33.01
C SER A 821 20.26 -16.69 -34.09
N GLU A 822 21.35 -16.74 -34.87
CA GLU A 822 21.60 -17.77 -35.88
C GLU A 822 22.98 -18.41 -35.67
N ARG A 823 23.00 -19.72 -35.43
CA ARG A 823 24.18 -20.55 -35.21
C ARG A 823 24.34 -21.54 -36.36
N ASN A 824 25.49 -21.50 -37.03
CA ASN A 824 25.80 -22.36 -38.17
C ASN A 824 27.06 -23.19 -37.91
N ASN A 825 26.88 -24.38 -37.32
CA ASN A 825 27.96 -25.32 -37.08
C ASN A 825 28.25 -26.11 -38.37
N ARG A 826 29.52 -26.37 -38.69
CA ARG A 826 29.89 -26.99 -39.98
C ARG A 826 31.28 -27.59 -40.00
N THR A 827 31.44 -28.69 -40.74
CA THR A 827 32.75 -29.27 -41.02
C THR A 827 33.52 -28.37 -42.00
N PRO A 828 34.77 -27.97 -41.70
CA PRO A 828 35.60 -27.20 -42.63
C PRO A 828 35.74 -27.88 -43.99
N MET A 829 35.75 -27.07 -45.07
CA MET A 829 35.72 -27.47 -46.49
C MET A 829 34.49 -28.27 -46.95
N LEU A 830 34.14 -29.38 -46.29
CA LEU A 830 33.14 -30.35 -46.77
C LEU A 830 31.72 -29.78 -46.89
N HIS A 831 31.34 -28.82 -46.04
CA HIS A 831 30.06 -28.09 -46.15
C HIS A 831 29.87 -27.29 -47.45
N ARG A 832 30.92 -27.09 -48.26
CA ARG A 832 30.87 -26.32 -49.52
C ARG A 832 30.58 -27.18 -50.75
N ILE A 833 30.53 -28.51 -50.62
CA ILE A 833 30.27 -29.40 -51.74
C ILE A 833 28.81 -29.17 -52.21
N PRO A 834 28.55 -28.89 -53.51
CA PRO A 834 27.20 -28.77 -54.02
C PRO A 834 26.37 -30.02 -53.73
N LEU A 835 25.10 -29.84 -53.38
CA LEU A 835 24.17 -30.89 -52.94
C LEU A 835 24.54 -31.58 -51.60
N LEU A 836 25.75 -32.10 -51.46
CA LEU A 836 26.19 -32.88 -50.30
C LEU A 836 26.56 -32.03 -49.06
N GLY A 837 26.83 -30.73 -49.22
CA GLY A 837 27.26 -29.85 -48.12
C GLY A 837 26.28 -29.75 -46.95
N TRP A 838 25.00 -30.10 -47.16
CA TRP A 838 23.99 -30.21 -46.10
C TRP A 838 24.27 -31.34 -45.10
N LEU A 839 24.98 -32.41 -45.50
CA LEU A 839 25.41 -33.51 -44.61
C LEU A 839 26.60 -33.14 -43.70
N PHE A 840 27.08 -31.89 -43.78
CA PHE A 840 28.27 -31.39 -43.09
C PHE A 840 28.02 -30.07 -42.35
N LYS A 841 26.76 -29.72 -42.08
CA LYS A 841 26.37 -28.54 -41.31
C LYS A 841 25.12 -28.80 -40.45
N SER A 842 24.99 -28.05 -39.36
CA SER A 842 23.70 -27.75 -38.74
C SER A 842 23.45 -26.24 -38.79
N THR A 843 22.17 -25.87 -38.80
CA THR A 843 21.71 -24.50 -38.73
C THR A 843 20.65 -24.44 -37.63
N ASP A 844 20.92 -23.65 -36.59
CA ASP A 844 20.00 -23.38 -35.48
C ASP A 844 19.65 -21.89 -35.52
N ARG A 845 18.38 -21.54 -35.67
CA ARG A 845 17.86 -20.16 -35.61
C ARG A 845 16.82 -20.07 -34.51
N THR A 846 17.00 -19.09 -33.62
CA THR A 846 16.03 -18.73 -32.59
C THR A 846 15.70 -17.25 -32.72
N GLU A 847 14.44 -16.90 -32.55
CA GLU A 847 13.92 -15.54 -32.66
C GLU A 847 12.89 -15.35 -31.56
N SER A 848 13.04 -14.31 -30.76
CA SER A 848 12.21 -14.02 -29.58
C SER A 848 11.87 -12.54 -29.61
N ALA A 849 10.57 -12.22 -29.59
CA ALA A 849 10.06 -10.87 -29.70
C ALA A 849 9.07 -10.57 -28.59
N ASP A 850 9.40 -9.58 -27.75
CA ASP A 850 8.59 -9.14 -26.61
C ASP A 850 8.07 -7.72 -26.85
N GLU A 851 6.78 -7.51 -26.60
CA GLU A 851 6.12 -6.21 -26.71
C GLU A 851 5.36 -5.90 -25.41
N LEU A 852 5.63 -4.73 -24.83
CA LEU A 852 4.94 -4.18 -23.66
C LEU A 852 4.24 -2.89 -24.08
N MET A 853 2.96 -2.74 -23.77
CA MET A 853 2.21 -1.49 -23.90
C MET A 853 1.47 -1.14 -22.61
N ILE A 854 1.44 0.14 -22.26
CA ILE A 854 0.74 0.66 -21.08
C ILE A 854 -0.27 1.71 -21.53
N PHE A 855 -1.54 1.42 -21.28
CA PHE A 855 -2.68 2.29 -21.54
C PHE A 855 -3.27 2.83 -20.23
N LEU A 856 -3.89 4.00 -20.29
CA LEU A 856 -4.63 4.61 -19.18
C LEU A 856 -5.93 5.24 -19.65
N THR A 857 -7.00 5.05 -18.88
CA THR A 857 -8.35 5.59 -19.16
C THR A 857 -8.91 6.18 -17.86
N PRO A 858 -9.03 7.51 -17.71
CA PRO A 858 -9.78 8.11 -16.62
C PRO A 858 -11.27 8.20 -16.97
N ARG A 859 -12.12 8.21 -15.94
CA ARG A 859 -13.55 8.43 -16.06
C ARG A 859 -14.05 9.24 -14.87
N ILE A 860 -14.70 10.37 -15.13
CA ILE A 860 -15.24 11.24 -14.09
C ILE A 860 -16.58 10.68 -13.63
N VAL A 861 -16.67 10.33 -12.35
CA VAL A 861 -17.90 9.94 -11.65
C VAL A 861 -18.51 11.22 -11.07
N ARG A 862 -19.77 11.49 -11.46
CA ARG A 862 -20.54 12.71 -11.14
C ARG A 862 -21.74 12.38 -10.26
#